data_AF-A0A3S5DPK5-F1
#
_entry.id   AF-A0A3S5DPK5-F1
#
_cell.length_a   1.000
_cell.length_b   1.000
_cell.length_c   1.000
_cell.angle_alpha   90.00
_cell.angle_beta   90.00
_cell.angle_gamma   90.00
#
_symmetry.space_group_name_H-M   'P 1'
#
loop_
_entity.id
_entity.type
_entity.pdbx_description
1 polymer ?
#
loop_
_entity_poly.entity_id
_entity_poly.type
_entity_poly.pdbx_seq_one_letter_code
_entity_poly.pdbx_strand_id
1 'polypeptide(L)'
;MAGNSIGQVFRVTTFGESHGIALGCIVDGVPPGIPLTEADLQHDLDRRRPGTSRYTTQRREPDQVKILSGVFEGVTTGTSIGLLIENTDQRSQDYSAIKDVFRPGHADYTYEQKYGLRDYRGGGRSSARETAMRVAAGAIAKKYLEQKFGIKIRGCLTQMGDIPLEIKDWEQVEQNPFFCPDPDKIEALDELMRGLKKEGDSIGAKVTVVADNVPPGLGEPVFDRLDADIAHALMSINAVKGVEIGEGFGVVNLRGSQNRDEITKQGFQSNHAGGILGGISSGQQIVANMALKPTSSITVPGKTLNREGEEVEMITRGRHDPCVGSVQYRSPRRCWPSCCWITCCASALRTLTFLPRCLAGKTMNKLLIGMLALAASAQVLAATPWQKIDHPIAGSAQSIGAFSNGCIVGAHALPLEDARYQVMRPDQRRYFGHPDLVMFIQRLSNQVNRLGLGTVLIGDMGMAAGGRFSSGHASHQTGLDVDIFLQLPKSRWTSAQLLRPQALDLVAADGKRVVSSLWKPEIDSLIKLAAKDNEVTRIFVNPAIKQRLCEDAGADRDWLRKVRPWFAHRAHMHVRLRCPANSLECEDQPLPPPGDGCGAELQSWFAPPAPGSTPPKKTTPPPLPASCQALLDEHVL
;
A
#
# COMPACT_ATOMS: atom_id res chain seq x y z
N MET A 1 -7.42 -8.73 -2.72
CA MET A 1 -7.14 -8.54 -1.28
C MET A 1 -6.48 -7.17 -1.13
N ALA A 2 -7.03 -6.26 -0.31
CA ALA A 2 -6.49 -4.90 -0.20
C ALA A 2 -5.21 -4.79 0.68
N GLY A 3 -4.90 -5.81 1.48
CA GLY A 3 -3.75 -5.83 2.40
C GLY A 3 -2.66 -6.83 2.02
N ASN A 4 -2.24 -6.87 0.75
CA ASN A 4 -1.14 -7.74 0.29
C ASN A 4 0.17 -6.98 0.02
N SER A 5 0.24 -5.70 0.43
CA SER A 5 1.41 -4.85 0.32
C SER A 5 1.81 -4.31 1.70
N ILE A 6 3.12 -4.19 1.94
CA ILE A 6 3.70 -3.54 3.12
C ILE A 6 4.77 -2.53 2.70
N GLY A 7 4.88 -1.42 3.41
CA GLY A 7 5.81 -0.32 3.10
C GLY A 7 5.21 0.75 2.19
N GLN A 8 5.88 1.92 2.17
CA GLN A 8 5.44 3.13 1.44
C GLN A 8 6.27 3.34 0.18
N VAL A 9 7.58 3.58 0.35
CA VAL A 9 8.55 3.76 -0.75
C VAL A 9 9.16 2.42 -1.11
N PHE A 10 9.92 1.82 -0.18
CA PHE A 10 10.29 0.42 -0.27
C PHE A 10 9.05 -0.42 0.03
N ARG A 11 8.37 -0.86 -1.02
CA ARG A 11 7.06 -1.51 -0.92
C ARG A 11 7.14 -2.92 -1.45
N VAL A 12 6.76 -3.88 -0.60
CA VAL A 12 6.74 -5.30 -0.92
C VAL A 12 5.30 -5.73 -1.11
N THR A 13 4.96 -6.23 -2.30
CA THR A 13 3.65 -6.78 -2.62
C THR A 13 3.78 -8.26 -2.91
N THR A 14 3.10 -9.12 -2.15
CA THR A 14 3.25 -10.58 -2.30
C THR A 14 2.01 -11.22 -2.91
N PHE A 15 2.19 -12.37 -3.57
CA PHE A 15 1.13 -13.21 -4.14
C PHE A 15 1.49 -14.70 -4.03
N GLY A 16 0.49 -15.56 -4.27
CA GLY A 16 0.62 -17.02 -4.24
C GLY A 16 0.20 -17.66 -2.92
N GLU A 17 -0.19 -18.93 -3.03
CA GLU A 17 -0.69 -19.80 -1.96
C GLU A 17 0.31 -20.92 -1.68
N SER A 18 0.25 -21.50 -0.47
CA SER A 18 1.17 -22.58 -0.05
C SER A 18 1.14 -23.85 -0.90
N HIS A 19 0.01 -24.08 -1.58
CA HIS A 19 -0.27 -25.20 -2.49
C HIS A 19 -0.63 -24.69 -3.91
N GLY A 20 -0.23 -23.45 -4.22
CA GLY A 20 -0.24 -22.94 -5.60
C GLY A 20 1.03 -23.37 -6.33
N ILE A 21 1.13 -23.07 -7.63
CA ILE A 21 2.29 -23.40 -8.47
C ILE A 21 3.57 -22.74 -7.92
N ALA A 22 3.46 -21.49 -7.49
CA ALA A 22 4.58 -20.70 -7.00
C ALA A 22 4.10 -19.62 -6.02
N LEU A 23 5.06 -19.03 -5.32
CA LEU A 23 4.92 -17.77 -4.62
C LEU A 23 5.70 -16.71 -5.38
N GLY A 24 5.25 -15.46 -5.30
CA GLY A 24 6.00 -14.35 -5.85
C GLY A 24 5.80 -13.06 -5.09
N CYS A 25 6.68 -12.11 -5.36
CA CYS A 25 6.51 -10.74 -4.88
C CYS A 25 7.11 -9.72 -5.83
N ILE A 26 6.64 -8.49 -5.67
CA ILE A 26 7.15 -7.30 -6.33
C ILE A 26 7.73 -6.40 -5.24
N VAL A 27 8.98 -5.99 -5.42
CA VAL A 27 9.66 -5.04 -4.55
C VAL A 27 9.85 -3.73 -5.32
N ASP A 28 9.10 -2.70 -4.92
CA ASP A 28 9.22 -1.34 -5.44
C ASP A 28 10.13 -0.48 -4.56
N GLY A 29 10.66 0.61 -5.12
CA GLY A 29 11.42 1.63 -4.38
C GLY A 29 12.86 1.25 -4.05
N VAL A 30 13.40 0.22 -4.70
CA VAL A 30 14.82 -0.15 -4.60
C VAL A 30 15.63 0.82 -5.47
N PRO A 31 16.61 1.55 -4.93
CA PRO A 31 17.44 2.46 -5.72
C PRO A 31 18.22 1.73 -6.82
N PRO A 32 18.52 2.40 -7.96
CA PRO A 32 19.40 1.84 -8.98
C PRO A 32 20.86 1.72 -8.51
N GLY A 33 21.63 0.84 -9.15
CA GLY A 33 23.07 0.71 -8.98
C GLY A 33 23.53 -0.15 -7.81
N ILE A 34 22.64 -0.96 -7.21
CA ILE A 34 22.99 -1.92 -6.16
C ILE A 34 23.33 -3.26 -6.83
N PRO A 35 24.53 -3.83 -6.63
CA PRO A 35 24.81 -5.18 -7.10
C PRO A 35 23.84 -6.19 -6.48
N LEU A 36 23.15 -6.97 -7.29
CA LEU A 36 22.13 -7.90 -6.83
C LEU A 36 22.04 -9.15 -7.72
N THR A 37 22.07 -10.30 -7.09
CA THR A 37 21.94 -11.63 -7.72
C THR A 37 21.05 -12.52 -6.84
N GLU A 38 20.53 -13.61 -7.40
CA GLU A 38 19.77 -14.62 -6.64
C GLU A 38 20.57 -15.15 -5.44
N ALA A 39 21.89 -15.30 -5.58
CA ALA A 39 22.76 -15.79 -4.52
C ALA A 39 22.75 -14.89 -3.26
N ASP A 40 22.58 -13.58 -3.45
CA ASP A 40 22.45 -12.63 -2.34
C ASP A 40 21.19 -12.86 -1.50
N LEU A 41 20.13 -13.40 -2.13
CA LEU A 41 18.84 -13.67 -1.50
C LEU A 41 18.75 -15.11 -1.00
N GLN A 42 19.39 -16.05 -1.72
CA GLN A 42 19.29 -17.47 -1.47
C GLN A 42 19.83 -17.84 -0.10
N HIS A 43 20.90 -17.17 0.31
CA HIS A 43 21.46 -17.28 1.64
C HIS A 43 20.40 -17.08 2.72
N ASP A 44 19.59 -16.05 2.53
CA ASP A 44 18.54 -15.69 3.45
C ASP A 44 17.37 -16.68 3.46
N LEU A 45 17.01 -17.16 2.26
CA LEU A 45 15.99 -18.17 2.02
C LEU A 45 16.36 -19.56 2.53
N ASP A 46 17.63 -19.95 2.44
CA ASP A 46 18.11 -21.26 2.88
C ASP A 46 17.99 -21.44 4.38
N ARG A 47 18.12 -20.35 5.12
CA ARG A 47 17.79 -20.35 6.53
C ARG A 47 16.29 -20.44 6.76
N ARG A 48 15.48 -19.87 5.88
CA ARG A 48 14.04 -19.98 5.99
C ARG A 48 13.48 -21.34 5.60
N ARG A 49 14.27 -22.16 4.92
CA ARG A 49 13.84 -23.32 4.16
C ARG A 49 13.46 -24.53 5.02
N PRO A 50 12.29 -25.18 4.87
CA PRO A 50 11.89 -26.29 5.73
C PRO A 50 12.80 -27.54 5.62
N GLY A 51 12.74 -28.44 6.61
CA GLY A 51 13.29 -29.81 6.45
C GLY A 51 14.73 -30.03 6.89
N THR A 52 15.26 -29.19 7.78
CA THR A 52 16.70 -29.06 8.01
C THR A 52 17.20 -29.52 9.38
N SER A 53 16.30 -29.61 10.35
CA SER A 53 16.60 -30.01 11.72
C SER A 53 15.78 -31.25 12.05
N ARG A 54 16.30 -32.10 12.95
CA ARG A 54 15.54 -33.22 13.50
C ARG A 54 14.29 -32.76 14.25
N TYR A 55 14.21 -31.47 14.62
CA TYR A 55 13.13 -30.89 15.41
C TYR A 55 11.95 -30.36 14.60
N THR A 56 12.14 -30.12 13.30
CA THR A 56 11.17 -29.41 12.48
C THR A 56 10.39 -30.30 11.53
N THR A 57 9.44 -29.72 10.80
CA THR A 57 8.72 -30.36 9.70
C THR A 57 9.70 -30.99 8.70
N GLN A 58 9.32 -32.14 8.13
CA GLN A 58 10.15 -32.86 7.16
C GLN A 58 9.87 -32.45 5.71
N ARG A 59 9.06 -31.39 5.48
CA ARG A 59 8.84 -30.81 4.14
C ARG A 59 10.18 -30.36 3.57
N ARG A 60 10.43 -30.66 2.29
CA ARG A 60 11.69 -30.26 1.61
C ARG A 60 11.36 -29.39 0.42
N GLU A 61 11.36 -28.08 0.64
CA GLU A 61 11.31 -27.10 -0.44
C GLU A 61 12.71 -26.53 -0.62
N PRO A 62 13.25 -26.37 -1.84
CA PRO A 62 14.58 -25.82 -2.04
C PRO A 62 14.62 -24.28 -1.95
N ASP A 63 13.45 -23.63 -1.96
CA ASP A 63 13.27 -22.17 -1.90
C ASP A 63 14.15 -21.38 -2.88
N GLN A 64 14.31 -21.92 -4.09
CA GLN A 64 15.10 -21.28 -5.14
C GLN A 64 14.36 -20.07 -5.68
N VAL A 65 14.93 -18.88 -5.43
CA VAL A 65 14.38 -17.63 -5.95
C VAL A 65 14.89 -17.35 -7.35
N LYS A 66 14.00 -16.82 -8.19
CA LYS A 66 14.32 -16.28 -9.52
C LYS A 66 14.04 -14.78 -9.52
N ILE A 67 14.99 -13.97 -9.97
CA ILE A 67 14.77 -12.54 -10.23
C ILE A 67 14.19 -12.41 -11.65
N LEU A 68 12.97 -11.88 -11.75
CA LEU A 68 12.23 -11.76 -13.01
C LEU A 68 12.39 -10.39 -13.68
N SER A 69 12.68 -9.35 -12.90
CA SER A 69 12.79 -7.97 -13.39
C SER A 69 13.58 -7.09 -12.43
N GLY A 70 13.87 -5.84 -12.83
CA GLY A 70 14.46 -4.83 -11.94
C GLY A 70 15.96 -4.97 -11.69
N VAL A 71 16.60 -5.95 -12.32
CA VAL A 71 18.05 -6.17 -12.34
C VAL A 71 18.50 -6.32 -13.80
N PHE A 72 19.55 -5.60 -14.18
CA PHE A 72 20.19 -5.69 -15.48
C PHE A 72 21.70 -5.75 -15.26
N GLU A 73 22.39 -6.69 -15.90
CA GLU A 73 23.85 -6.90 -15.73
C GLU A 73 24.30 -7.02 -14.26
N GLY A 74 23.48 -7.66 -13.41
CA GLY A 74 23.78 -7.89 -12.00
C GLY A 74 23.64 -6.66 -11.11
N VAL A 75 23.04 -5.56 -11.59
CA VAL A 75 22.76 -4.36 -10.80
C VAL A 75 21.29 -3.97 -10.87
N THR A 76 20.76 -3.40 -9.78
CA THR A 76 19.39 -2.90 -9.74
C THR A 76 19.20 -1.72 -10.71
N THR A 77 18.06 -1.68 -11.40
CA THR A 77 17.76 -0.64 -12.40
C THR A 77 16.97 0.55 -11.83
N GLY A 78 16.51 0.46 -10.58
CA GLY A 78 15.60 1.43 -9.98
C GLY A 78 14.12 1.16 -10.28
N THR A 79 13.81 0.19 -11.14
CA THR A 79 12.44 -0.26 -11.41
C THR A 79 12.04 -1.42 -10.51
N SER A 80 10.76 -1.80 -10.51
CA SER A 80 10.24 -2.90 -9.71
C SER A 80 11.00 -4.22 -9.93
N ILE A 81 11.38 -4.85 -8.82
CA ILE A 81 12.04 -6.16 -8.81
C ILE A 81 10.98 -7.23 -8.60
N GLY A 82 10.76 -8.08 -9.61
CA GLY A 82 9.89 -9.25 -9.51
C GLY A 82 10.68 -10.45 -9.02
N LEU A 83 10.15 -11.17 -8.02
CA LEU A 83 10.72 -12.38 -7.45
C LEU A 83 9.72 -13.54 -7.53
N LEU A 84 10.22 -14.74 -7.78
CA LEU A 84 9.41 -15.97 -7.85
C LEU A 84 10.12 -17.14 -7.17
N ILE A 85 9.39 -17.93 -6.38
CA ILE A 85 9.83 -19.24 -5.85
C ILE A 85 8.77 -20.28 -6.20
N GLU A 86 9.17 -21.36 -6.85
CA GLU A 86 8.29 -22.48 -7.19
C GLU A 86 8.03 -23.38 -5.97
N ASN A 87 6.81 -23.91 -5.85
CA ASN A 87 6.47 -24.87 -4.81
C ASN A 87 6.60 -26.30 -5.37
N THR A 88 7.49 -27.11 -4.79
CA THR A 88 7.91 -28.42 -5.33
C THR A 88 7.46 -29.64 -4.51
N ASP A 89 7.09 -29.48 -3.24
CA ASP A 89 6.70 -30.59 -2.33
C ASP A 89 5.26 -30.39 -1.82
N GLN A 90 4.29 -30.34 -2.75
CA GLN A 90 2.88 -30.16 -2.44
C GLN A 90 2.18 -31.50 -2.22
N ARG A 91 1.72 -31.76 -0.99
CA ARG A 91 0.98 -32.97 -0.61
C ARG A 91 -0.45 -32.64 -0.23
N SER A 92 -1.27 -32.34 -1.23
CA SER A 92 -2.66 -31.90 -1.03
C SER A 92 -3.57 -32.96 -0.38
N GLN A 93 -3.23 -34.25 -0.50
CA GLN A 93 -4.04 -35.36 0.03
C GLN A 93 -4.09 -35.40 1.56
N ASP A 94 -3.02 -34.95 2.23
CA ASP A 94 -2.89 -34.94 3.70
C ASP A 94 -3.90 -34.01 4.40
N TYR A 95 -4.54 -33.11 3.66
CA TYR A 95 -5.45 -32.07 4.20
C TYR A 95 -6.93 -32.31 3.90
N SER A 96 -7.27 -33.43 3.24
CA SER A 96 -8.67 -33.78 2.91
C SER A 96 -9.54 -33.96 4.16
N ALA A 97 -8.98 -34.53 5.24
CA ALA A 97 -9.66 -34.76 6.51
C ALA A 97 -10.03 -33.47 7.27
N ILE A 98 -9.47 -32.32 6.90
CA ILE A 98 -9.71 -31.04 7.57
C ILE A 98 -10.52 -30.06 6.70
N LYS A 99 -11.00 -30.52 5.55
CA LYS A 99 -11.71 -29.69 4.55
C LYS A 99 -12.93 -28.99 5.15
N ASP A 100 -13.67 -29.69 5.99
CA ASP A 100 -14.94 -29.23 6.55
C ASP A 100 -14.87 -28.92 8.05
N VAL A 101 -13.65 -28.87 8.61
CA VAL A 101 -13.40 -28.59 10.03
C VAL A 101 -12.61 -27.29 10.18
N PHE A 102 -12.89 -26.52 11.24
CA PHE A 102 -12.10 -25.34 11.59
C PHE A 102 -10.97 -25.72 12.55
N ARG A 103 -9.69 -25.57 12.18
CA ARG A 103 -8.60 -25.84 13.12
C ARG A 103 -8.53 -24.77 14.21
N PRO A 104 -8.52 -25.15 15.50
CA PRO A 104 -8.30 -24.20 16.59
C PRO A 104 -7.01 -23.41 16.37
N GLY A 105 -7.09 -22.08 16.54
CA GLY A 105 -5.94 -21.18 16.39
C GLY A 105 -5.44 -20.93 14.97
N HIS A 106 -6.07 -21.50 13.94
CA HIS A 106 -5.77 -21.19 12.53
C HIS A 106 -6.73 -20.14 11.95
N ALA A 107 -6.40 -19.62 10.78
CA ALA A 107 -7.20 -18.60 10.10
C ALA A 107 -8.47 -19.15 9.43
N ASP A 108 -8.63 -20.48 9.45
CA ASP A 108 -9.72 -21.28 8.91
C ASP A 108 -11.10 -20.62 9.01
N TYR A 109 -11.62 -20.46 10.22
CA TYR A 109 -12.94 -19.87 10.47
C TYR A 109 -13.01 -18.43 9.93
N THR A 110 -12.02 -17.60 10.27
CA THR A 110 -12.03 -16.18 9.88
C THR A 110 -11.95 -15.95 8.38
N TYR A 111 -11.23 -16.81 7.63
CA TYR A 111 -11.14 -16.72 6.18
C TYR A 111 -12.46 -17.13 5.51
N GLU A 112 -13.12 -18.16 6.02
CA GLU A 112 -14.44 -18.55 5.55
C GLU A 112 -15.48 -17.46 5.82
N GLN A 113 -15.52 -16.90 7.03
CA GLN A 113 -16.44 -15.80 7.36
C GLN A 113 -16.18 -14.54 6.50
N LYS A 114 -14.92 -14.22 6.21
CA LYS A 114 -14.55 -13.02 5.46
C LYS A 114 -14.78 -13.15 3.96
N TYR A 115 -14.49 -14.30 3.38
CA TYR A 115 -14.45 -14.49 1.93
C TYR A 115 -15.52 -15.44 1.39
N GLY A 116 -16.26 -16.14 2.25
CA GLY A 116 -17.23 -17.18 1.87
C GLY A 116 -16.59 -18.46 1.32
N LEU A 117 -15.29 -18.44 1.00
CA LEU A 117 -14.54 -19.56 0.49
C LEU A 117 -13.16 -19.62 1.14
N ARG A 118 -12.78 -20.81 1.62
CA ARG A 118 -11.49 -21.11 2.24
C ARG A 118 -10.74 -22.15 1.42
N ASP A 119 -9.48 -21.86 1.09
CA ASP A 119 -8.55 -22.90 0.63
C ASP A 119 -7.98 -23.65 1.84
N TYR A 120 -8.54 -24.83 2.09
CA TYR A 120 -8.15 -25.69 3.20
C TYR A 120 -6.77 -26.34 3.01
N ARG A 121 -6.22 -26.34 1.79
CA ARG A 121 -4.94 -26.99 1.48
C ARG A 121 -3.78 -26.19 2.07
N GLY A 122 -3.18 -26.70 3.14
CA GLY A 122 -2.07 -26.05 3.85
C GLY A 122 -2.35 -24.63 4.35
N GLY A 123 -3.63 -24.26 4.52
CA GLY A 123 -4.06 -22.91 4.89
C GLY A 123 -3.99 -21.87 3.76
N GLY A 124 -3.80 -22.28 2.51
CA GLY A 124 -3.85 -21.39 1.34
C GLY A 124 -2.95 -20.16 1.50
N ARG A 125 -3.57 -18.97 1.41
CA ARG A 125 -2.91 -17.65 1.55
C ARG A 125 -2.56 -17.27 2.99
N SER A 126 -3.19 -17.89 3.99
CA SER A 126 -2.90 -17.62 5.41
C SER A 126 -1.64 -18.35 5.91
N SER A 127 -1.11 -19.26 5.10
CA SER A 127 0.05 -20.08 5.42
C SER A 127 1.32 -19.26 5.60
N ALA A 128 2.14 -19.64 6.58
CA ALA A 128 3.47 -19.07 6.79
C ALA A 128 4.42 -19.29 5.60
N ARG A 129 4.04 -20.07 4.58
CA ARG A 129 4.79 -20.20 3.33
C ARG A 129 5.03 -18.85 2.65
N GLU A 130 4.09 -17.90 2.77
CA GLU A 130 4.22 -16.52 2.26
C GLU A 130 5.46 -15.79 2.81
N THR A 131 5.94 -16.18 4.01
CA THR A 131 7.15 -15.61 4.61
C THR A 131 8.42 -15.81 3.75
N ALA A 132 8.41 -16.73 2.78
CA ALA A 132 9.52 -16.90 1.84
C ALA A 132 9.73 -15.65 0.97
N MET A 133 8.66 -15.08 0.43
CA MET A 133 8.73 -13.85 -0.35
C MET A 133 9.16 -12.66 0.49
N ARG A 134 8.69 -12.65 1.72
CA ARG A 134 9.07 -11.67 2.73
C ARG A 134 10.58 -11.69 3.01
N VAL A 135 11.15 -12.87 3.24
CA VAL A 135 12.61 -13.04 3.45
C VAL A 135 13.40 -12.60 2.22
N ALA A 136 12.97 -12.99 1.01
CA ALA A 136 13.65 -12.60 -0.23
C ALA A 136 13.68 -11.06 -0.41
N ALA A 137 12.56 -10.38 -0.16
CA ALA A 137 12.51 -8.92 -0.19
C ALA A 137 13.35 -8.28 0.92
N GLY A 138 13.35 -8.89 2.11
CA GLY A 138 14.16 -8.51 3.26
C GLY A 138 15.66 -8.50 2.96
N ALA A 139 16.15 -9.51 2.24
CA ALA A 139 17.56 -9.66 1.87
C ALA A 139 18.05 -8.52 0.97
N ILE A 140 17.25 -8.09 -0.01
CA ILE A 140 17.53 -6.90 -0.85
C ILE A 140 17.75 -5.68 0.04
N ALA A 141 16.85 -5.52 1.00
CA ALA A 141 16.78 -4.35 1.82
C ALA A 141 17.91 -4.30 2.87
N LYS A 142 18.23 -5.45 3.48
CA LYS A 142 19.40 -5.65 4.35
C LYS A 142 20.70 -5.31 3.61
N LYS A 143 20.87 -5.83 2.38
CA LYS A 143 22.03 -5.53 1.54
C LYS A 143 22.18 -4.02 1.28
N TYR A 144 21.08 -3.34 0.97
CA TYR A 144 21.10 -1.89 0.78
C TYR A 144 21.50 -1.13 2.06
N LEU A 145 20.88 -1.45 3.19
CA LEU A 145 21.14 -0.78 4.46
C LEU A 145 22.58 -0.96 4.94
N GLU A 146 23.13 -2.16 4.79
CA GLU A 146 24.52 -2.44 5.13
C GLU A 146 25.48 -1.67 4.21
N GLN A 147 25.28 -1.72 2.90
CA GLN A 147 26.17 -1.06 1.94
C GLN A 147 26.13 0.47 2.02
N LYS A 148 24.97 1.06 2.30
CA LYS A 148 24.80 2.53 2.29
C LYS A 148 25.00 3.17 3.65
N PHE A 149 24.58 2.51 4.73
CA PHE A 149 24.58 3.10 6.08
C PHE A 149 25.42 2.32 7.09
N GLY A 150 25.97 1.17 6.71
CA GLY A 150 26.66 0.28 7.66
C GLY A 150 25.71 -0.31 8.71
N ILE A 151 24.39 -0.19 8.49
CA ILE A 151 23.38 -0.71 9.40
C ILE A 151 23.40 -2.23 9.33
N LYS A 152 23.58 -2.86 10.49
CA LYS A 152 23.59 -4.31 10.63
C LYS A 152 22.37 -4.74 11.43
N ILE A 153 21.68 -5.75 10.93
CA ILE A 153 20.42 -6.18 11.54
C ILE A 153 20.49 -7.68 11.82
N ARG A 154 20.36 -8.04 13.11
CA ARG A 154 20.62 -9.39 13.66
C ARG A 154 19.60 -9.78 14.73
N GLY A 155 19.31 -11.07 14.85
CA GLY A 155 18.15 -11.51 15.62
C GLY A 155 18.21 -12.99 15.94
N CYS A 156 17.63 -13.33 17.07
CA CYS A 156 17.88 -14.58 17.76
C CYS A 156 16.73 -14.92 18.72
N LEU A 157 16.67 -16.19 19.11
CA LEU A 157 15.75 -16.67 20.12
C LEU A 157 16.22 -16.20 21.51
N THR A 158 15.37 -15.49 22.24
CA THR A 158 15.67 -14.98 23.60
C THR A 158 14.80 -15.60 24.69
N GLN A 159 13.80 -16.41 24.32
CA GLN A 159 13.05 -17.24 25.25
C GLN A 159 12.31 -18.37 24.53
N MET A 160 12.25 -19.56 25.13
CA MET A 160 11.34 -20.62 24.73
C MET A 160 10.63 -21.17 25.96
N GLY A 161 9.31 -21.06 26.00
CA GLY A 161 8.54 -21.39 27.20
C GLY A 161 9.03 -20.60 28.42
N ASP A 162 9.41 -21.34 29.47
CA ASP A 162 9.94 -20.86 30.73
C ASP A 162 11.47 -20.71 30.75
N ILE A 163 12.16 -20.96 29.63
CA ILE A 163 13.62 -20.86 29.51
C ILE A 163 14.01 -19.50 28.92
N PRO A 164 14.42 -18.51 29.73
CA PRO A 164 15.02 -17.27 29.23
C PRO A 164 16.44 -17.52 28.71
N LEU A 165 16.84 -16.77 27.68
CA LEU A 165 18.14 -16.86 27.02
C LEU A 165 18.77 -15.47 26.93
N GLU A 166 20.06 -15.38 27.24
CA GLU A 166 20.81 -14.13 27.16
C GLU A 166 21.57 -14.03 25.83
N ILE A 167 21.71 -12.83 25.28
CA ILE A 167 22.52 -12.60 24.07
C ILE A 167 24.01 -12.55 24.46
N LYS A 168 24.62 -13.71 24.67
CA LYS A 168 26.04 -13.83 25.06
C LYS A 168 26.98 -13.81 23.85
N ASP A 169 26.63 -14.57 22.81
CA ASP A 169 27.46 -14.69 21.61
C ASP A 169 26.62 -14.75 20.33
N TRP A 170 26.79 -13.75 19.47
CA TRP A 170 26.13 -13.69 18.17
C TRP A 170 26.64 -14.76 17.20
N GLU A 171 27.88 -15.24 17.36
CA GLU A 171 28.43 -16.29 16.51
C GLU A 171 27.74 -17.64 16.74
N GLN A 172 27.21 -17.88 17.94
CA GLN A 172 26.48 -19.12 18.27
C GLN A 172 25.12 -19.22 17.58
N VAL A 173 24.48 -18.10 17.24
CA VAL A 173 23.10 -18.05 16.72
C VAL A 173 22.91 -18.97 15.52
N GLU A 174 23.90 -19.18 14.66
CA GLU A 174 23.73 -20.08 13.50
C GLU A 174 24.35 -21.46 13.68
N GLN A 175 25.08 -21.67 14.76
CA GLN A 175 25.81 -22.91 15.00
C GLN A 175 24.90 -23.98 15.61
N ASN A 176 23.73 -23.58 16.11
CA ASN A 176 22.77 -24.46 16.77
C ASN A 176 21.39 -24.42 16.09
N PRO A 177 20.54 -25.44 16.29
CA PRO A 177 19.25 -25.55 15.60
C PRO A 177 18.16 -24.62 16.13
N PHE A 178 18.42 -23.84 17.19
CA PHE A 178 17.42 -23.01 17.89
C PHE A 178 17.59 -21.51 17.64
N PHE A 179 18.65 -21.11 16.94
CA PHE A 179 19.03 -19.70 16.83
C PHE A 179 19.28 -19.03 18.18
N CYS A 180 19.79 -19.83 19.11
CA CYS A 180 20.07 -19.41 20.47
C CYS A 180 21.44 -18.73 20.55
N PRO A 181 21.54 -17.53 21.14
CA PRO A 181 22.82 -16.85 21.40
C PRO A 181 23.46 -17.24 22.75
N ASP A 182 22.82 -18.14 23.51
CA ASP A 182 23.24 -18.60 24.83
C ASP A 182 23.68 -20.07 24.76
N PRO A 183 24.99 -20.36 24.62
CA PRO A 183 25.47 -21.74 24.49
C PRO A 183 25.14 -22.61 25.71
N ASP A 184 25.00 -22.00 26.89
CA ASP A 184 24.76 -22.72 28.16
C ASP A 184 23.33 -23.28 28.26
N LYS A 185 22.43 -22.85 27.38
CA LYS A 185 21.01 -23.23 27.41
C LYS A 185 20.59 -24.17 26.28
N ILE A 186 21.51 -24.52 25.38
CA ILE A 186 21.21 -25.37 24.22
C ILE A 186 20.68 -26.75 24.64
N GLU A 187 21.25 -27.36 25.69
CA GLU A 187 20.81 -28.68 26.18
C GLU A 187 19.40 -28.61 26.78
N ALA A 188 19.10 -27.60 27.59
CA ALA A 188 17.77 -27.39 28.14
C ALA A 188 16.71 -27.20 27.04
N LEU A 189 17.05 -26.49 25.96
CA LEU A 189 16.18 -26.37 24.78
C LEU A 189 15.99 -27.71 24.05
N ASP A 190 17.03 -28.54 23.95
CA ASP A 190 16.98 -29.89 23.38
C ASP A 190 16.03 -30.80 24.17
N GLU A 191 16.15 -30.78 25.50
CA GLU A 191 15.30 -31.53 26.42
C GLU A 191 13.84 -31.11 26.32
N LEU A 192 13.56 -29.80 26.38
CA LEU A 192 12.21 -29.26 26.24
C LEU A 192 11.57 -29.70 24.91
N MET A 193 12.30 -29.60 23.80
CA MET A 193 11.80 -29.96 22.47
C MET A 193 11.55 -31.47 22.32
N ARG A 194 12.32 -32.32 23.00
CA ARG A 194 12.05 -33.76 23.06
C ARG A 194 10.83 -34.07 23.90
N GLY A 195 10.65 -33.39 25.03
CA GLY A 195 9.47 -33.49 25.88
C GLY A 195 8.20 -33.18 25.10
N LEU A 196 8.15 -31.99 24.47
CA LEU A 196 7.00 -31.55 23.67
C LEU A 196 6.65 -32.52 22.54
N LYS A 197 7.66 -33.09 21.86
CA LYS A 197 7.43 -34.12 20.83
C LYS A 197 6.83 -35.41 21.37
N LYS A 198 7.24 -35.83 22.56
CA LYS A 198 6.71 -37.03 23.23
C LYS A 198 5.27 -36.80 23.71
N GLU A 199 4.99 -35.61 24.21
CA GLU A 199 3.67 -35.16 24.65
C GLU A 199 2.74 -34.87 23.47
N GLY A 200 3.31 -34.58 22.30
CA GLY A 200 2.55 -34.22 21.12
C GLY A 200 2.00 -32.80 21.16
N ASP A 201 2.63 -31.92 21.95
CA ASP A 201 2.24 -30.54 22.20
C ASP A 201 3.28 -29.54 21.66
N SER A 202 3.08 -28.25 21.91
CA SER A 202 3.88 -27.15 21.41
C SER A 202 4.04 -26.04 22.43
N ILE A 203 5.02 -25.17 22.23
CA ILE A 203 5.26 -24.02 23.10
C ILE A 203 5.55 -22.74 22.32
N GLY A 204 5.34 -21.61 22.98
CA GLY A 204 5.63 -20.28 22.46
C GLY A 204 7.09 -19.89 22.65
N ALA A 205 7.44 -18.73 22.08
CA ALA A 205 8.80 -18.22 22.11
C ALA A 205 8.86 -16.69 22.00
N LYS A 206 9.97 -16.12 22.48
CA LYS A 206 10.35 -14.71 22.28
C LYS A 206 11.55 -14.65 21.35
N VAL A 207 11.46 -13.82 20.33
CA VAL A 207 12.56 -13.55 19.40
C VAL A 207 12.91 -12.07 19.49
N THR A 208 14.20 -11.77 19.61
CA THR A 208 14.73 -10.41 19.67
C THR A 208 15.39 -10.05 18.34
N VAL A 209 15.14 -8.83 17.90
CA VAL A 209 15.63 -8.21 16.67
C VAL A 209 16.41 -6.97 17.10
N VAL A 210 17.64 -6.89 16.62
CA VAL A 210 18.60 -5.84 16.95
C VAL A 210 19.09 -5.18 15.68
N ALA A 211 19.06 -3.84 15.62
CA ALA A 211 19.67 -3.06 14.56
C ALA A 211 20.78 -2.17 15.11
N ASP A 212 21.99 -2.36 14.61
CA ASP A 212 23.20 -1.62 14.98
C ASP A 212 23.51 -0.54 13.94
N ASN A 213 24.27 0.47 14.35
CA ASN A 213 24.71 1.59 13.52
C ASN A 213 23.56 2.37 12.87
N VAL A 214 22.39 2.37 13.50
CA VAL A 214 21.25 3.14 13.02
C VAL A 214 21.55 4.62 13.26
N PRO A 215 21.57 5.49 12.23
CA PRO A 215 21.79 6.91 12.43
C PRO A 215 20.62 7.52 13.21
N PRO A 216 20.84 8.59 13.99
CA PRO A 216 19.74 9.35 14.55
C PRO A 216 18.90 9.99 13.44
N GLY A 217 17.60 10.10 13.65
CA GLY A 217 16.70 10.83 12.76
C GLY A 217 15.90 9.98 11.76
N LEU A 218 15.91 8.64 11.84
CA LEU A 218 15.02 7.79 11.05
C LEU A 218 13.63 7.69 11.70
N GLY A 219 12.57 7.71 10.91
CA GLY A 219 11.17 7.71 11.37
C GLY A 219 10.50 9.08 11.28
N GLU A 220 9.17 9.10 11.42
CA GLU A 220 8.36 10.33 11.44
C GLU A 220 7.60 10.47 12.76
N PRO A 221 7.20 11.68 13.17
CA PRO A 221 6.38 11.85 14.36
C PRO A 221 4.92 11.41 14.13
N VAL A 222 4.15 11.37 15.22
CA VAL A 222 2.68 11.20 15.25
C VAL A 222 2.19 9.83 14.76
N PHE A 223 1.93 9.64 13.46
CA PHE A 223 1.24 8.46 12.91
C PHE A 223 2.16 7.49 12.16
N ASP A 224 3.30 7.96 11.67
CA ASP A 224 4.25 7.15 10.90
C ASP A 224 5.56 6.96 11.68
N ARG A 225 5.40 6.68 12.98
CA ARG A 225 6.50 6.48 13.91
C ARG A 225 7.27 5.22 13.59
N LEU A 226 8.60 5.26 13.76
CA LEU A 226 9.48 4.13 13.48
C LEU A 226 9.12 2.89 14.31
N ASP A 227 8.81 3.07 15.60
CA ASP A 227 8.34 2.00 16.49
C ASP A 227 6.97 1.44 16.06
N ALA A 228 6.06 2.29 15.60
CA ALA A 228 4.75 1.88 15.07
C ALA A 228 4.89 1.07 13.76
N ASP A 229 5.75 1.49 12.85
CA ASP A 229 6.07 0.77 11.62
C ASP A 229 6.71 -0.59 11.93
N ILE A 230 7.65 -0.60 12.88
CA ILE A 230 8.30 -1.83 13.36
C ILE A 230 7.27 -2.78 13.96
N ALA A 231 6.41 -2.27 14.84
CA ALA A 231 5.35 -3.04 15.48
C ALA A 231 4.37 -3.62 14.46
N HIS A 232 3.92 -2.84 13.49
CA HIS A 232 3.03 -3.30 12.42
C HIS A 232 3.66 -4.42 11.60
N ALA A 233 4.90 -4.25 11.16
CA ALA A 233 5.59 -5.24 10.36
C ALA A 233 5.85 -6.54 11.13
N LEU A 234 6.29 -6.47 12.41
CA LEU A 234 6.47 -7.66 13.26
C LEU A 234 5.15 -8.36 13.59
N MET A 235 4.12 -7.61 13.99
CA MET A 235 2.80 -8.17 14.33
C MET A 235 2.11 -8.83 13.12
N SER A 236 2.45 -8.40 11.90
CA SER A 236 1.91 -8.99 10.67
C SER A 236 2.48 -10.38 10.33
N ILE A 237 3.49 -10.85 11.06
CA ILE A 237 4.07 -12.19 10.89
C ILE A 237 3.15 -13.22 11.55
N ASN A 238 2.94 -14.36 10.87
CA ASN A 238 2.12 -15.44 11.42
C ASN A 238 2.59 -15.87 12.82
N ALA A 239 1.63 -16.17 13.69
CA ALA A 239 1.82 -16.56 15.09
C ALA A 239 2.34 -15.47 16.05
N VAL A 240 2.72 -14.27 15.57
CA VAL A 240 3.07 -13.16 16.47
C VAL A 240 1.80 -12.64 17.16
N LYS A 241 1.87 -12.49 18.49
CA LYS A 241 0.77 -12.00 19.34
C LYS A 241 1.14 -10.79 20.19
N GLY A 242 2.43 -10.45 20.27
CA GLY A 242 2.94 -9.30 21.01
C GLY A 242 4.20 -8.76 20.36
N VAL A 243 4.39 -7.44 20.41
CA VAL A 243 5.61 -6.77 19.99
C VAL A 243 6.00 -5.74 21.04
N GLU A 244 7.28 -5.66 21.33
CA GLU A 244 7.87 -4.75 22.31
C GLU A 244 9.05 -4.00 21.70
N ILE A 245 9.26 -2.77 22.13
CA ILE A 245 10.43 -1.94 21.80
C ILE A 245 11.16 -1.60 23.10
N GLY A 246 12.48 -1.78 23.13
CA GLY A 246 13.28 -1.55 24.34
C GLY A 246 12.81 -2.40 25.53
N GLU A 247 12.52 -1.74 26.66
CA GLU A 247 11.96 -2.36 27.87
C GLU A 247 10.59 -3.03 27.67
N GLY A 248 9.87 -2.71 26.59
CA GLY A 248 8.60 -3.35 26.28
C GLY A 248 7.56 -3.15 27.39
N PHE A 249 6.88 -4.24 27.77
CA PHE A 249 5.96 -4.20 28.91
C PHE A 249 6.67 -4.07 30.26
N GLY A 250 7.99 -4.30 30.34
CA GLY A 250 8.79 -4.08 31.55
C GLY A 250 8.74 -2.64 32.05
N VAL A 251 8.48 -1.67 31.15
CA VAL A 251 8.38 -0.24 31.47
C VAL A 251 7.36 0.08 32.57
N VAL A 252 6.30 -0.73 32.72
CA VAL A 252 5.25 -0.50 33.73
C VAL A 252 5.76 -0.66 35.16
N ASN A 253 6.89 -1.35 35.35
CA ASN A 253 7.51 -1.58 36.65
C ASN A 253 8.54 -0.49 37.02
N LEU A 254 8.80 0.47 36.13
CA LEU A 254 9.85 1.47 36.29
C LEU A 254 9.28 2.85 36.62
N ARG A 255 9.94 3.58 37.52
CA ARG A 255 9.70 5.02 37.72
C ARG A 255 10.35 5.82 36.59
N GLY A 256 9.86 7.03 36.32
CA GLY A 256 10.48 7.92 35.33
C GLY A 256 11.93 8.31 35.65
N SER A 257 12.37 8.21 36.90
CA SER A 257 13.80 8.37 37.28
C SER A 257 14.67 7.16 36.95
N GLN A 258 14.05 6.00 36.71
CA GLN A 258 14.73 4.75 36.37
C GLN A 258 14.68 4.47 34.86
N ASN A 259 13.59 4.87 34.19
CA ASN A 259 13.40 4.57 32.77
C ASN A 259 13.99 5.63 31.81
N ARG A 260 14.32 6.83 32.30
CA ARG A 260 14.85 7.88 31.41
C ARG A 260 16.25 7.48 30.94
N ASP A 261 16.48 7.54 29.63
CA ASP A 261 17.81 7.35 29.07
C ASP A 261 18.61 8.66 29.19
N GLU A 262 19.41 8.78 30.24
CA GLU A 262 20.22 9.97 30.50
C GLU A 262 21.33 10.13 29.45
N ILE A 263 21.58 11.37 29.03
CA ILE A 263 22.54 11.71 27.98
C ILE A 263 23.67 12.59 28.52
N THR A 264 24.90 12.22 28.17
CA THR A 264 26.13 12.96 28.49
C THR A 264 26.87 13.34 27.21
N LYS A 265 28.02 14.02 27.35
CA LYS A 265 28.91 14.31 26.21
C LYS A 265 29.41 13.03 25.52
N GLN A 266 29.40 11.89 26.21
CA GLN A 266 29.81 10.57 25.71
C GLN A 266 28.65 9.79 25.07
N GLY A 267 27.43 10.34 25.09
CA GLY A 267 26.22 9.69 24.58
C GLY A 267 25.26 9.27 25.69
N PHE A 268 24.27 8.44 25.32
CA PHE A 268 23.28 7.87 26.23
C PHE A 268 23.93 6.87 27.19
N GLN A 269 23.49 6.87 28.45
CA GLN A 269 23.99 5.98 29.50
C GLN A 269 23.24 4.64 29.60
N SER A 270 22.03 4.58 29.06
CA SER A 270 21.14 3.41 29.02
C SER A 270 20.34 3.40 27.72
N ASN A 271 19.65 2.31 27.41
CA ASN A 271 18.84 2.17 26.18
C ASN A 271 17.46 1.54 26.48
N HIS A 272 16.78 2.05 27.52
CA HIS A 272 15.45 1.59 27.90
C HIS A 272 14.42 1.84 26.80
N ALA A 273 14.58 2.92 26.04
CA ALA A 273 13.74 3.25 24.89
C ALA A 273 13.96 2.33 23.66
N GLY A 274 14.96 1.46 23.68
CA GLY A 274 15.23 0.55 22.56
C GLY A 274 15.59 1.28 21.26
N GLY A 275 16.34 2.38 21.37
CA GLY A 275 16.85 3.16 20.25
C GLY A 275 15.85 4.08 19.55
N ILE A 276 14.62 4.21 20.06
CA ILE A 276 13.57 5.02 19.44
C ILE A 276 12.97 5.97 20.49
N LEU A 277 13.06 7.28 20.23
CA LEU A 277 12.51 8.32 21.09
C LEU A 277 11.55 9.19 20.28
N GLY A 278 10.31 9.33 20.76
CA GLY A 278 9.29 10.12 20.07
C GLY A 278 8.90 9.59 18.69
N GLY A 279 9.17 8.31 18.39
CA GLY A 279 8.97 7.71 17.08
C GLY A 279 10.13 7.88 16.09
N ILE A 280 11.28 8.39 16.55
CA ILE A 280 12.47 8.67 15.74
C ILE A 280 13.68 7.94 16.34
N SER A 281 14.58 7.41 15.51
CA SER A 281 15.80 6.76 15.98
C SER A 281 16.71 7.73 16.73
N SER A 282 17.23 7.30 17.88
CA SER A 282 18.11 8.12 18.74
C SER A 282 19.59 8.03 18.38
N GLY A 283 19.96 7.11 17.49
CA GLY A 283 21.35 6.74 17.22
C GLY A 283 21.86 5.58 18.07
N GLN A 284 21.10 5.16 19.09
CA GLN A 284 21.37 3.94 19.85
C GLN A 284 20.88 2.72 19.06
N GLN A 285 21.30 1.53 19.53
CA GLN A 285 20.84 0.27 19.00
C GLN A 285 19.32 0.16 19.08
N ILE A 286 18.66 -0.17 17.98
CA ILE A 286 17.22 -0.46 18.01
C ILE A 286 17.04 -1.90 18.48
N VAL A 287 16.18 -2.08 19.49
CA VAL A 287 15.87 -3.40 20.07
C VAL A 287 14.36 -3.60 20.03
N ALA A 288 13.92 -4.65 19.34
CA ALA A 288 12.53 -5.03 19.26
C ALA A 288 12.37 -6.52 19.59
N ASN A 289 11.34 -6.86 20.38
CA ASN A 289 11.00 -8.25 20.70
C ASN A 289 9.65 -8.60 20.08
N MET A 290 9.51 -9.86 19.65
CA MET A 290 8.22 -10.42 19.22
C MET A 290 7.91 -11.69 20.01
N ALA A 291 6.64 -11.81 20.42
CA ALA A 291 6.12 -12.99 21.11
C ALA A 291 5.34 -13.86 20.12
N LEU A 292 5.83 -15.07 19.88
CA LEU A 292 5.18 -16.08 19.06
C LEU A 292 4.36 -17.03 19.94
N LYS A 293 3.09 -17.22 19.59
CA LYS A 293 2.23 -18.21 20.25
C LYS A 293 2.70 -19.65 19.95
N PRO A 294 2.30 -20.63 20.78
CA PRO A 294 2.48 -22.05 20.46
C PRO A 294 1.84 -22.44 19.11
N THR A 295 2.44 -23.43 18.46
CA THR A 295 1.94 -23.99 17.20
C THR A 295 0.59 -24.66 17.40
N SER A 296 -0.45 -24.19 16.73
CA SER A 296 -1.80 -24.71 17.01
C SER A 296 -2.11 -26.08 16.38
N SER A 297 -1.21 -26.62 15.55
CA SER A 297 -1.33 -27.97 14.99
C SER A 297 -0.53 -28.96 15.83
N ILE A 298 -1.23 -29.63 16.75
CA ILE A 298 -0.69 -30.58 17.72
C ILE A 298 -1.47 -31.90 17.66
N THR A 299 -0.91 -32.95 18.25
CA THR A 299 -1.56 -34.27 18.32
C THR A 299 -2.42 -34.46 19.55
N VAL A 300 -2.36 -33.53 20.51
CA VAL A 300 -3.32 -33.45 21.61
C VAL A 300 -4.73 -33.18 21.04
N PRO A 301 -5.75 -34.00 21.37
CA PRO A 301 -7.11 -33.78 20.89
C PRO A 301 -7.71 -32.49 21.43
N GLY A 302 -8.53 -31.82 20.60
CA GLY A 302 -9.24 -30.60 20.99
C GLY A 302 -10.63 -30.52 20.36
N LYS A 303 -11.51 -29.73 20.96
CA LYS A 303 -12.86 -29.48 20.43
C LYS A 303 -12.83 -28.35 19.41
N THR A 304 -13.67 -28.46 18.39
CA THR A 304 -13.90 -27.40 17.40
C THR A 304 -15.27 -27.57 16.73
N LEU A 305 -15.58 -26.74 15.74
CA LEU A 305 -16.78 -26.84 14.92
C LEU A 305 -16.45 -27.29 13.49
N ASN A 306 -17.36 -28.04 12.89
CA ASN A 306 -17.41 -28.21 11.43
C ASN A 306 -18.18 -27.05 10.76
N ARG A 307 -18.31 -27.11 9.44
CA ARG A 307 -19.01 -26.09 8.64
C ARG A 307 -20.50 -26.03 8.89
N GLU A 308 -21.08 -27.15 9.31
CA GLU A 308 -22.47 -27.31 9.68
C GLU A 308 -22.77 -26.74 11.08
N GLY A 309 -21.73 -26.36 11.83
CA GLY A 309 -21.84 -25.79 13.18
C GLY A 309 -21.92 -26.83 14.29
N GLU A 310 -21.61 -28.09 13.99
CA GLU A 310 -21.62 -29.19 14.95
C GLU A 310 -20.28 -29.28 15.68
N GLU A 311 -20.32 -29.59 16.97
CA GLU A 311 -19.12 -29.85 17.77
C GLU A 311 -18.44 -31.16 17.33
N VAL A 312 -17.17 -31.05 16.96
CA VAL A 312 -16.32 -32.19 16.57
C VAL A 312 -15.02 -32.19 17.35
N GLU A 313 -14.50 -33.37 17.63
CA GLU A 313 -13.14 -33.55 18.13
C GLU A 313 -12.16 -33.57 16.96
N MET A 314 -11.07 -32.82 17.11
CA MET A 314 -10.05 -32.69 16.09
C MET A 314 -8.68 -33.03 16.66
N ILE A 315 -7.94 -33.83 15.89
CA ILE A 315 -6.51 -34.08 16.08
C ILE A 315 -5.82 -33.73 14.78
N THR A 316 -4.80 -32.86 14.83
CA THR A 316 -4.01 -32.59 13.62
C THR A 316 -2.90 -33.62 13.51
N ARG A 317 -3.12 -34.65 12.68
CA ARG A 317 -2.11 -35.66 12.37
C ARG A 317 -1.18 -35.10 11.29
N GLY A 318 0.13 -35.13 11.52
CA GLY A 318 1.08 -34.60 10.56
C GLY A 318 2.40 -34.17 11.17
N ARG A 319 3.22 -33.51 10.34
CA ARG A 319 4.58 -33.08 10.69
C ARG A 319 4.57 -31.60 11.05
N HIS A 320 4.26 -31.30 12.31
CA HIS A 320 4.18 -29.93 12.82
C HIS A 320 5.36 -29.59 13.72
N ASP A 321 5.74 -28.32 13.71
CA ASP A 321 6.84 -27.82 14.53
C ASP A 321 6.38 -27.60 15.98
N PRO A 322 7.06 -28.18 16.99
CA PRO A 322 6.69 -27.95 18.40
C PRO A 322 6.90 -26.51 18.88
N CYS A 323 7.67 -25.70 18.16
CA CYS A 323 7.86 -24.28 18.49
C CYS A 323 8.19 -23.48 17.23
N VAL A 324 7.23 -22.70 16.72
CA VAL A 324 7.43 -21.84 15.54
C VAL A 324 8.49 -20.75 15.72
N GLY A 325 8.84 -20.36 16.96
CA GLY A 325 9.90 -19.36 17.19
C GLY A 325 11.33 -19.89 17.08
N SER A 326 11.52 -21.21 17.20
CA SER A 326 12.81 -21.88 16.92
C SER A 326 13.01 -22.20 15.44
N VAL A 327 11.93 -22.08 14.67
CA VAL A 327 11.87 -22.55 13.31
C VAL A 327 12.34 -21.42 12.42
N GLN A 328 13.61 -21.48 12.03
CA GLN A 328 14.05 -21.07 10.70
C GLN A 328 15.44 -21.67 10.37
N TYR A 329 15.45 -23.00 10.31
CA TYR A 329 16.12 -23.95 9.40
C TYR A 329 17.61 -23.82 8.91
N ARG A 330 18.29 -24.97 8.71
CA ARG A 330 19.76 -25.18 8.48
C ARG A 330 20.14 -25.99 7.21
N SER A 331 21.22 -25.67 6.52
CA SER A 331 21.97 -26.67 5.72
C SER A 331 23.47 -26.45 5.88
N PRO A 332 24.32 -27.49 5.86
CA PRO A 332 25.67 -27.40 6.37
C PRO A 332 26.63 -26.91 5.30
N ARG A 333 27.18 -25.71 5.50
CA ARG A 333 28.55 -25.24 5.18
C ARG A 333 28.48 -23.75 4.81
N ARG A 334 28.99 -22.95 5.75
CA ARG A 334 29.30 -21.51 5.66
C ARG A 334 28.06 -20.58 5.47
N CYS A 335 27.78 -19.83 6.55
CA CYS A 335 27.73 -18.35 6.57
C CYS A 335 26.39 -17.57 6.40
N TRP A 336 25.68 -17.23 7.52
CA TRP A 336 25.04 -15.92 7.99
C TRP A 336 23.47 -15.80 8.12
N PRO A 337 22.76 -14.83 8.81
CA PRO A 337 21.33 -14.94 9.16
C PRO A 337 20.30 -13.83 8.75
N SER A 338 18.98 -14.15 8.72
CA SER A 338 18.06 -13.86 7.57
C SER A 338 16.56 -14.30 7.67
N CYS A 339 16.01 -14.45 8.88
CA CYS A 339 14.68 -15.05 9.02
C CYS A 339 13.65 -14.19 9.75
N CYS A 340 14.08 -13.06 10.30
CA CYS A 340 13.23 -12.06 10.95
C CYS A 340 13.22 -10.68 10.25
N TRP A 341 13.63 -10.59 8.98
CA TRP A 341 14.15 -9.32 8.44
C TRP A 341 13.31 -8.64 7.37
N ILE A 342 12.18 -8.05 7.75
CA ILE A 342 11.55 -6.98 6.93
C ILE A 342 11.50 -5.64 7.67
N THR A 343 11.69 -5.66 8.98
CA THR A 343 11.09 -4.63 9.81
C THR A 343 11.88 -3.33 9.89
N CYS A 344 13.20 -3.35 9.66
CA CYS A 344 13.98 -2.11 9.63
C CYS A 344 13.98 -1.40 8.27
N CYS A 345 13.62 -2.08 7.18
CA CYS A 345 13.82 -1.54 5.85
C CYS A 345 12.68 -0.67 5.34
N ALA A 346 11.45 -0.93 5.77
CA ALA A 346 10.30 -0.11 5.36
C ALA A 346 10.38 1.33 5.89
N SER A 347 11.02 1.53 7.05
CA SER A 347 11.17 2.87 7.66
C SER A 347 12.52 3.52 7.32
N ALA A 348 13.62 2.76 7.25
CA ALA A 348 14.93 3.32 6.89
C ALA A 348 15.00 3.90 5.47
N LEU A 349 14.16 3.43 4.54
CA LEU A 349 14.04 4.01 3.20
C LEU A 349 13.01 5.15 3.10
N ARG A 350 12.23 5.42 4.15
CA ARG A 350 11.32 6.58 4.19
C ARG A 350 12.06 7.88 4.51
N THR A 351 13.12 7.81 5.34
CA THR A 351 13.81 9.00 5.87
C THR A 351 15.03 9.45 5.04
N LEU A 352 15.44 8.66 4.04
CA LEU A 352 16.57 9.01 3.17
C LEU A 352 16.26 10.05 2.11
N THR A 353 15.02 10.52 2.05
CA THR A 353 14.62 11.67 1.22
C THR A 353 14.66 13.00 1.99
N PHE A 354 15.02 13.03 3.28
CA PHE A 354 15.17 14.27 4.07
C PHE A 354 16.44 14.27 4.94
N LEU A 355 17.56 14.67 4.33
CA LEU A 355 18.71 15.25 5.07
C LEU A 355 18.87 16.71 4.64
N PRO A 356 18.11 17.66 5.21
CA PRO A 356 18.44 19.07 5.10
C PRO A 356 19.59 19.41 6.06
N ARG A 357 20.67 19.99 5.51
CA ARG A 357 21.63 20.90 6.16
C ARG A 357 21.77 20.76 7.69
N CYS A 358 22.67 19.90 8.15
CA CYS A 358 23.34 20.08 9.46
C CYS A 358 24.69 19.39 9.44
N LEU A 359 25.70 20.08 8.91
CA LEU A 359 27.12 19.99 9.25
C LEU A 359 27.85 21.04 8.39
N ALA A 360 27.66 22.31 8.75
CA ALA A 360 28.54 23.39 8.30
C ALA A 360 29.79 23.36 9.19
N GLY A 361 30.95 23.05 8.62
CA GLY A 361 32.19 23.01 9.39
C GLY A 361 33.44 22.59 8.61
N LYS A 362 33.95 23.53 7.80
CA LYS A 362 35.35 23.68 7.34
C LYS A 362 35.84 22.94 6.06
N THR A 363 36.55 23.76 5.28
CA THR A 363 37.57 23.49 4.23
C THR A 363 37.13 23.06 2.83
N MET A 364 36.74 24.10 2.08
CA MET A 364 37.02 24.49 0.69
C MET A 364 38.04 23.69 -0.16
N ASN A 365 37.73 23.68 -1.47
CA ASN A 365 38.55 23.38 -2.65
C ASN A 365 38.75 21.91 -3.05
N LYS A 366 37.77 21.40 -3.83
CA LYS A 366 37.93 20.84 -5.19
C LYS A 366 36.65 20.12 -5.59
N LEU A 367 35.59 20.82 -5.98
CA LEU A 367 34.45 20.24 -6.73
C LEU A 367 33.43 21.32 -7.17
N LEU A 368 33.92 22.47 -7.65
CA LEU A 368 33.16 23.24 -8.64
C LEU A 368 33.38 22.53 -9.96
N ILE A 369 32.38 21.77 -10.44
CA ILE A 369 32.12 21.31 -11.82
C ILE A 369 31.13 20.12 -11.78
N GLY A 370 31.02 19.38 -10.66
CA GLY A 370 30.07 18.26 -10.53
C GLY A 370 28.69 18.59 -9.91
N MET A 371 28.48 19.84 -9.46
CA MET A 371 27.33 20.22 -8.63
C MET A 371 26.13 20.81 -9.39
N LEU A 372 26.04 20.59 -10.69
CA LEU A 372 24.92 21.07 -11.54
C LEU A 372 24.05 19.92 -12.11
N ALA A 373 24.34 18.65 -11.83
CA ALA A 373 23.72 17.53 -12.55
C ALA A 373 22.92 16.51 -11.72
N LEU A 374 22.80 16.64 -10.39
CA LEU A 374 22.10 15.61 -9.57
C LEU A 374 21.15 16.18 -8.51
N ALA A 375 20.36 17.19 -8.88
CA ALA A 375 19.14 17.60 -8.16
C ALA A 375 17.87 16.93 -8.71
N ALA A 376 17.99 15.81 -9.42
CA ALA A 376 16.87 15.15 -10.10
C ALA A 376 16.85 13.65 -9.81
N SER A 377 16.17 13.23 -8.73
CA SER A 377 15.37 11.99 -8.66
C SER A 377 14.91 11.65 -7.24
N ALA A 378 14.19 12.57 -6.60
CA ALA A 378 12.99 12.14 -5.89
C ALA A 378 11.88 12.14 -6.93
N GLN A 379 11.22 11.01 -7.23
CA GLN A 379 9.93 11.08 -7.92
C GLN A 379 8.85 11.50 -6.93
N VAL A 380 9.00 12.72 -6.39
CA VAL A 380 7.90 13.67 -6.47
C VAL A 380 7.63 13.74 -7.97
N LEU A 381 6.42 13.42 -8.44
CA LEU A 381 6.09 13.78 -9.82
C LEU A 381 6.39 15.26 -9.94
N ALA A 382 7.46 15.61 -10.66
CA ALA A 382 7.96 16.98 -10.70
C ALA A 382 6.77 17.86 -11.05
N ALA A 383 6.51 18.87 -10.21
CA ALA A 383 5.40 19.78 -10.43
C ALA A 383 5.49 20.28 -11.88
N THR A 384 4.42 20.12 -12.63
CA THR A 384 4.40 20.63 -14.00
C THR A 384 4.61 22.15 -13.95
N PRO A 385 5.12 22.79 -15.02
CA PRO A 385 5.20 24.25 -15.07
C PRO A 385 3.89 24.93 -14.65
N TRP A 386 2.76 24.36 -15.05
CA TRP A 386 1.41 24.78 -14.67
C TRP A 386 1.13 24.75 -13.16
N GLN A 387 1.65 23.76 -12.42
CA GLN A 387 1.46 23.65 -10.96
C GLN A 387 2.23 24.72 -10.16
N LYS A 388 3.18 25.43 -10.80
CA LYS A 388 3.87 26.56 -10.20
C LYS A 388 3.02 27.84 -10.24
N ILE A 389 2.05 27.92 -11.15
CA ILE A 389 1.10 29.03 -11.23
C ILE A 389 -0.02 28.76 -10.22
N ASP A 390 0.04 29.44 -9.07
CA ASP A 390 -0.87 29.20 -7.95
C ASP A 390 -2.01 30.20 -7.80
N HIS A 391 -2.03 31.21 -8.66
CA HIS A 391 -3.07 32.23 -8.73
C HIS A 391 -3.56 32.38 -10.18
N PRO A 392 -4.83 32.72 -10.40
CA PRO A 392 -5.35 32.86 -11.76
C PRO A 392 -4.61 33.93 -12.55
N ILE A 393 -4.38 33.66 -13.83
CA ILE A 393 -3.83 34.67 -14.74
C ILE A 393 -4.89 35.75 -14.97
N ALA A 394 -4.51 37.01 -14.75
CA ALA A 394 -5.40 38.15 -14.94
C ALA A 394 -5.80 38.30 -16.42
N GLY A 395 -7.08 38.59 -16.66
CA GLY A 395 -7.62 38.76 -18.00
C GLY A 395 -9.10 38.39 -18.05
N SER A 396 -9.73 38.63 -19.21
CA SER A 396 -11.05 38.07 -19.48
C SER A 396 -10.99 36.55 -19.48
N ALA A 397 -12.01 35.89 -18.92
CA ALA A 397 -12.03 34.44 -18.86
C ALA A 397 -12.03 33.82 -20.28
N GLN A 398 -11.05 32.96 -20.56
CA GLN A 398 -10.85 32.30 -21.85
C GLN A 398 -10.38 30.87 -21.63
N SER A 399 -11.17 29.90 -22.10
CA SER A 399 -10.74 28.50 -22.23
C SER A 399 -10.01 28.32 -23.56
N ILE A 400 -8.84 27.69 -23.57
CA ILE A 400 -7.97 27.63 -24.75
C ILE A 400 -7.61 26.16 -25.04
N GLY A 401 -7.76 25.75 -26.30
CA GLY A 401 -7.46 24.41 -26.80
C GLY A 401 -8.53 23.37 -26.44
N ALA A 402 -8.15 22.10 -26.59
CA ALA A 402 -9.01 20.98 -26.25
C ALA A 402 -8.97 20.67 -24.74
N PHE A 403 -10.05 20.09 -24.20
CA PHE A 403 -10.18 19.72 -22.79
C PHE A 403 -8.97 18.95 -22.21
N SER A 404 -8.33 18.09 -23.01
CA SER A 404 -7.16 17.29 -22.59
C SER A 404 -5.80 17.87 -23.00
N ASN A 405 -5.78 19.04 -23.64
CA ASN A 405 -4.57 19.73 -24.10
C ASN A 405 -4.85 21.23 -24.22
N GLY A 406 -4.97 21.90 -23.08
CA GLY A 406 -5.44 23.28 -23.03
C GLY A 406 -5.00 24.02 -21.78
N CYS A 407 -5.54 25.21 -21.60
CA CYS A 407 -5.27 26.08 -20.45
C CYS A 407 -6.44 27.07 -20.27
N ILE A 408 -6.35 27.90 -19.23
CA ILE A 408 -7.34 28.95 -18.97
C ILE A 408 -6.68 30.24 -18.51
N VAL A 409 -7.19 31.36 -19.02
CA VAL A 409 -6.96 32.73 -18.51
C VAL A 409 -8.21 33.20 -17.78
N GLY A 410 -8.08 34.03 -16.75
CA GLY A 410 -9.22 34.59 -16.01
C GLY A 410 -10.01 33.55 -15.22
N ALA A 411 -9.35 32.46 -14.79
CA ALA A 411 -9.98 31.42 -13.98
C ALA A 411 -10.51 31.98 -12.66
N HIS A 412 -11.62 31.43 -12.19
CA HIS A 412 -12.20 31.76 -10.89
C HIS A 412 -12.03 30.57 -9.94
N ALA A 413 -11.61 30.87 -8.71
CA ALA A 413 -11.65 29.89 -7.64
C ALA A 413 -13.11 29.64 -7.22
N LEU A 414 -13.47 28.37 -7.07
CA LEU A 414 -14.68 27.98 -6.37
C LEU A 414 -14.49 28.29 -4.87
N PRO A 415 -15.41 29.02 -4.21
CA PRO A 415 -15.33 29.27 -2.78
C PRO A 415 -15.21 27.97 -1.97
N LEU A 416 -14.22 27.89 -1.07
CA LEU A 416 -14.02 26.69 -0.25
C LEU A 416 -15.08 26.55 0.84
N GLU A 417 -15.65 27.67 1.29
CA GLU A 417 -16.70 27.73 2.32
C GLU A 417 -18.04 28.10 1.69
N ASP A 418 -18.91 27.10 1.51
CA ASP A 418 -20.29 27.28 1.04
C ASP A 418 -21.22 26.32 1.78
N ALA A 419 -22.43 26.77 2.12
CA ALA A 419 -23.40 25.95 2.85
C ALA A 419 -23.92 24.77 2.02
N ARG A 420 -23.86 24.84 0.69
CA ARG A 420 -24.56 23.92 -0.24
C ARG A 420 -23.65 22.81 -0.78
N TYR A 421 -22.34 23.04 -0.78
CA TYR A 421 -21.35 22.06 -1.25
C TYR A 421 -20.10 22.08 -0.37
N GLN A 422 -19.21 21.10 -0.56
CA GLN A 422 -17.88 21.05 0.04
C GLN A 422 -16.84 20.68 -1.00
N VAL A 423 -15.72 21.39 -1.01
CA VAL A 423 -14.57 21.12 -1.88
C VAL A 423 -13.66 20.10 -1.19
N MET A 424 -13.37 19.00 -1.89
CA MET A 424 -12.45 17.97 -1.42
C MET A 424 -11.03 18.27 -1.87
N ARG A 425 -10.06 17.84 -1.06
CA ARG A 425 -8.61 17.96 -1.34
C ARG A 425 -8.19 19.40 -1.73
N PRO A 426 -8.59 20.44 -0.96
CA PRO A 426 -8.23 21.82 -1.29
C PRO A 426 -6.70 22.05 -1.29
N ASP A 427 -5.95 21.21 -0.58
CA ASP A 427 -4.48 21.19 -0.56
C ASP A 427 -3.87 20.94 -1.96
N GLN A 428 -4.61 20.31 -2.87
CA GLN A 428 -4.16 20.07 -4.24
C GLN A 428 -4.29 21.29 -5.16
N ARG A 429 -4.97 22.35 -4.72
CA ARG A 429 -5.21 23.59 -5.49
C ARG A 429 -5.86 23.36 -6.86
N ARG A 430 -6.81 22.41 -6.92
CA ARG A 430 -7.58 22.03 -8.12
C ARG A 430 -9.05 22.43 -8.02
N TYR A 431 -9.31 23.67 -7.62
CA TYR A 431 -10.66 24.21 -7.43
C TYR A 431 -10.89 25.47 -8.28
N PHE A 432 -10.18 25.58 -9.42
CA PHE A 432 -10.29 26.71 -10.33
C PHE A 432 -10.98 26.29 -11.63
N GLY A 433 -11.67 27.21 -12.27
CA GLY A 433 -12.28 26.97 -13.58
C GLY A 433 -12.82 28.22 -14.23
N HIS A 434 -13.44 28.05 -15.40
CA HIS A 434 -14.15 29.11 -16.09
C HIS A 434 -15.31 29.62 -15.22
N PRO A 435 -15.66 30.92 -15.24
CA PRO A 435 -16.83 31.44 -14.54
C PRO A 435 -18.11 30.63 -14.76
N ASP A 436 -18.32 30.14 -15.99
CA ASP A 436 -19.47 29.30 -16.32
C ASP A 436 -19.50 27.97 -15.57
N LEU A 437 -18.32 27.35 -15.34
CA LEU A 437 -18.19 26.15 -14.53
C LEU A 437 -18.50 26.43 -13.06
N VAL A 438 -17.99 27.54 -12.51
CA VAL A 438 -18.28 27.96 -11.13
C VAL A 438 -19.78 28.22 -10.96
N MET A 439 -20.41 28.93 -11.91
CA MET A 439 -21.84 29.17 -11.91
C MET A 439 -22.66 27.89 -12.05
N PHE A 440 -22.23 26.94 -12.89
CA PHE A 440 -22.85 25.62 -13.00
C PHE A 440 -22.85 24.89 -11.64
N ILE A 441 -21.70 24.83 -10.96
CA ILE A 441 -21.60 24.18 -9.65
C ILE A 441 -22.53 24.83 -8.63
N GLN A 442 -22.63 26.17 -8.64
CA GLN A 442 -23.55 26.90 -7.78
C GLN A 442 -25.02 26.60 -8.12
N ARG A 443 -25.40 26.58 -9.41
CA ARG A 443 -26.77 26.23 -9.84
C ARG A 443 -27.14 24.81 -9.45
N LEU A 444 -26.26 23.84 -9.71
CA LEU A 444 -26.47 22.44 -9.35
C LEU A 444 -26.62 22.28 -7.84
N SER A 445 -25.69 22.83 -7.06
CA SER A 445 -25.71 22.74 -5.60
C SER A 445 -26.94 23.40 -4.99
N ASN A 446 -27.40 24.52 -5.57
CA ASN A 446 -28.67 25.14 -5.19
C ASN A 446 -29.88 24.22 -5.44
N GLN A 447 -29.95 23.56 -6.59
CA GLN A 447 -31.04 22.65 -6.91
C GLN A 447 -31.03 21.42 -5.99
N VAL A 448 -29.85 20.81 -5.78
CA VAL A 448 -29.67 19.68 -4.85
C VAL A 448 -30.09 20.04 -3.43
N ASN A 449 -29.68 21.21 -2.95
CA ASN A 449 -30.05 21.71 -1.61
C ASN A 449 -31.56 21.98 -1.50
N ARG A 450 -32.18 22.63 -2.49
CA ARG A 450 -33.63 22.90 -2.50
C ARG A 450 -34.47 21.63 -2.48
N LEU A 451 -33.97 20.57 -3.11
CA LEU A 451 -34.63 19.26 -3.16
C LEU A 451 -34.29 18.39 -1.92
N GLY A 452 -33.47 18.87 -0.98
CA GLY A 452 -33.11 18.13 0.24
C GLY A 452 -32.29 16.86 -0.03
N LEU A 453 -31.59 16.79 -1.17
CA LEU A 453 -30.89 15.57 -1.60
C LEU A 453 -29.62 15.31 -0.78
N GLY A 454 -29.01 16.35 -0.20
CA GLY A 454 -27.80 16.27 0.63
C GLY A 454 -26.80 17.37 0.26
N THR A 455 -25.55 17.20 0.69
CA THR A 455 -24.45 18.14 0.38
C THR A 455 -23.69 17.66 -0.85
N VAL A 456 -23.48 18.53 -1.84
CA VAL A 456 -22.67 18.20 -3.02
C VAL A 456 -21.18 18.19 -2.66
N LEU A 457 -20.46 17.15 -3.08
CA LEU A 457 -19.02 17.02 -2.87
C LEU A 457 -18.28 17.25 -4.20
N ILE A 458 -17.49 18.33 -4.24
CA ILE A 458 -16.73 18.74 -5.43
C ILE A 458 -15.31 18.16 -5.35
N GLY A 459 -14.94 17.37 -6.35
CA GLY A 459 -13.61 16.79 -6.54
C GLY A 459 -12.70 17.69 -7.35
N ASP A 460 -11.94 17.11 -8.28
CA ASP A 460 -10.99 17.87 -9.10
C ASP A 460 -11.72 18.78 -10.10
N MET A 461 -11.29 20.04 -10.13
CA MET A 461 -11.51 21.01 -11.20
C MET A 461 -10.16 21.28 -11.89
N GLY A 462 -10.02 22.43 -12.55
CA GLY A 462 -8.75 22.91 -13.09
C GLY A 462 -7.82 23.51 -12.03
N MET A 463 -6.56 23.72 -12.42
CA MET A 463 -5.59 24.55 -11.70
C MET A 463 -5.78 26.02 -12.10
N ALA A 464 -5.07 26.95 -11.44
CA ALA A 464 -5.28 28.38 -11.60
C ALA A 464 -5.09 28.91 -13.03
N ALA A 465 -4.19 28.31 -13.80
CA ALA A 465 -4.02 28.56 -15.24
C ALA A 465 -4.45 27.36 -16.12
N GLY A 466 -5.12 26.37 -15.52
CA GLY A 466 -5.44 25.12 -16.18
C GLY A 466 -4.19 24.27 -16.44
N GLY A 467 -4.11 23.67 -17.62
CA GLY A 467 -2.91 22.97 -18.06
C GLY A 467 -2.61 21.67 -17.32
N ARG A 468 -1.56 20.99 -17.78
CA ARG A 468 -1.33 19.57 -17.48
C ARG A 468 -1.03 19.32 -16.02
N PHE A 469 -1.69 18.31 -15.45
CA PHE A 469 -1.45 17.86 -14.08
C PHE A 469 -0.25 16.93 -14.00
N SER A 470 0.42 16.89 -12.85
CA SER A 470 1.39 15.83 -12.56
C SER A 470 0.71 14.47 -12.33
N SER A 471 -0.56 14.46 -11.91
CA SER A 471 -1.36 13.27 -11.61
C SER A 471 -2.86 13.55 -11.78
N GLY A 472 -3.68 12.54 -12.10
CA GLY A 472 -5.11 12.70 -12.36
C GLY A 472 -5.45 12.70 -13.86
N HIS A 473 -6.70 13.03 -14.21
CA HIS A 473 -7.16 13.00 -15.59
C HIS A 473 -6.79 14.28 -16.34
N ALA A 474 -6.38 14.11 -17.60
CA ALA A 474 -5.93 15.22 -18.44
C ALA A 474 -7.06 16.19 -18.82
N SER A 475 -8.34 15.85 -18.64
CA SER A 475 -9.49 16.61 -19.15
C SER A 475 -9.80 17.94 -18.46
N HIS A 476 -9.22 18.22 -17.30
CA HIS A 476 -9.53 19.44 -16.53
C HIS A 476 -8.70 20.66 -16.95
N GLN A 477 -7.99 20.60 -18.08
CA GLN A 477 -6.98 21.59 -18.45
C GLN A 477 -7.57 22.94 -18.89
N THR A 478 -8.77 22.95 -19.44
CA THR A 478 -9.44 24.17 -19.94
C THR A 478 -10.28 24.87 -18.88
N GLY A 479 -10.42 24.30 -17.68
CA GLY A 479 -11.28 24.84 -16.63
C GLY A 479 -12.79 24.65 -16.88
N LEU A 480 -13.18 23.73 -17.75
CA LEU A 480 -14.59 23.43 -18.10
C LEU A 480 -15.09 22.07 -17.60
N ASP A 481 -14.27 21.37 -16.81
CA ASP A 481 -14.55 20.02 -16.33
C ASP A 481 -14.47 19.96 -14.79
N VAL A 482 -15.39 19.21 -14.19
CA VAL A 482 -15.43 18.98 -12.73
C VAL A 482 -15.79 17.55 -12.41
N ASP A 483 -15.07 16.96 -11.46
CA ASP A 483 -15.47 15.71 -10.82
C ASP A 483 -16.43 16.00 -9.66
N ILE A 484 -17.59 15.34 -9.65
CA ILE A 484 -18.57 15.46 -8.57
C ILE A 484 -18.81 14.07 -7.99
N PHE A 485 -18.54 13.89 -6.70
CA PHE A 485 -18.79 12.61 -6.04
C PHE A 485 -20.29 12.30 -6.03
N LEU A 486 -20.62 11.03 -6.25
CA LEU A 486 -22.02 10.58 -6.29
C LEU A 486 -22.60 10.35 -4.89
N GLN A 487 -21.75 10.37 -3.85
CA GLN A 487 -22.19 10.37 -2.47
C GLN A 487 -22.72 11.75 -2.08
N LEU A 488 -23.92 11.79 -1.47
CA LEU A 488 -24.57 13.01 -0.97
C LEU A 488 -24.77 12.92 0.55
N PRO A 489 -23.78 13.30 1.37
CA PRO A 489 -23.90 13.28 2.81
C PRO A 489 -25.04 14.19 3.31
N LYS A 490 -25.85 13.69 4.24
CA LYS A 490 -26.85 14.50 4.95
C LYS A 490 -26.23 15.37 6.05
N SER A 491 -25.04 15.01 6.51
CA SER A 491 -24.23 15.80 7.44
C SER A 491 -22.94 16.23 6.74
N ARG A 492 -22.52 17.48 6.98
CA ARG A 492 -21.29 18.01 6.40
C ARG A 492 -20.07 17.24 6.91
N TRP A 493 -19.12 17.02 6.02
CA TRP A 493 -17.84 16.38 6.33
C TRP A 493 -16.92 17.33 7.09
N THR A 494 -16.11 16.76 7.98
CA THR A 494 -15.04 17.46 8.68
C THR A 494 -13.89 17.80 7.72
N SER A 495 -13.05 18.78 8.07
CA SER A 495 -11.88 19.15 7.27
C SER A 495 -10.94 17.96 7.03
N ALA A 496 -10.78 17.06 8.01
CA ALA A 496 -9.97 15.84 7.85
C ALA A 496 -10.56 14.89 6.80
N GLN A 497 -11.88 14.73 6.76
CA GLN A 497 -12.56 13.94 5.74
C GLN A 497 -12.46 14.59 4.36
N LEU A 498 -12.50 15.93 4.26
CA LEU A 498 -12.32 16.62 2.99
C LEU A 498 -10.88 16.51 2.45
N LEU A 499 -9.87 16.51 3.33
CA LEU A 499 -8.46 16.31 2.92
C LEU A 499 -8.19 14.86 2.47
N ARG A 500 -8.88 13.88 3.07
CA ARG A 500 -8.73 12.46 2.75
C ARG A 500 -10.09 11.82 2.51
N PRO A 501 -10.77 12.15 1.40
CA PRO A 501 -12.13 11.69 1.14
C PRO A 501 -12.14 10.17 0.90
N GLN A 502 -13.06 9.48 1.57
CA GLN A 502 -13.32 8.07 1.31
C GLN A 502 -14.41 7.94 0.26
N ALA A 503 -14.03 7.61 -0.97
CA ALA A 503 -14.96 7.42 -2.07
C ALA A 503 -15.78 6.15 -1.87
N LEU A 504 -17.11 6.25 -1.99
CA LEU A 504 -18.01 5.10 -1.98
C LEU A 504 -18.07 4.47 -3.37
N ASP A 505 -17.49 3.29 -3.54
CA ASP A 505 -17.57 2.55 -4.81
C ASP A 505 -19.00 2.02 -5.02
N LEU A 506 -19.71 2.60 -5.98
CA LEU A 506 -21.09 2.24 -6.30
C LEU A 506 -21.19 1.02 -7.22
N VAL A 507 -20.07 0.52 -7.74
CA VAL A 507 -20.05 -0.54 -8.74
C VAL A 507 -19.56 -1.83 -8.10
N ALA A 508 -20.18 -2.96 -8.44
CA ALA A 508 -19.78 -4.26 -7.95
C ALA A 508 -18.35 -4.61 -8.42
N ALA A 509 -17.73 -5.59 -7.75
CA ALA A 509 -16.36 -6.02 -8.07
C ALA A 509 -16.22 -6.56 -9.50
N ASP A 510 -17.31 -7.10 -10.07
CA ASP A 510 -17.36 -7.57 -11.46
C ASP A 510 -17.37 -6.44 -12.50
N GLY A 511 -17.60 -5.19 -12.07
CA GLY A 511 -17.68 -4.01 -12.95
C GLY A 511 -18.94 -3.95 -13.80
N LYS A 512 -19.90 -4.88 -13.62
CA LYS A 512 -21.06 -5.04 -14.51
C LYS A 512 -22.34 -4.43 -13.97
N ARG A 513 -22.46 -4.29 -12.65
CA ARG A 513 -23.68 -3.80 -12.00
C ARG A 513 -23.35 -2.84 -10.87
N VAL A 514 -24.32 -1.99 -10.50
CA VAL A 514 -24.21 -1.20 -9.27
C VAL A 514 -24.45 -2.08 -8.04
N VAL A 515 -23.87 -1.70 -6.90
CA VAL A 515 -24.16 -2.31 -5.60
C VAL A 515 -25.50 -1.79 -5.11
N SER A 516 -26.55 -2.62 -5.17
CA SER A 516 -27.93 -2.18 -4.89
C SER A 516 -28.13 -1.57 -3.50
N SER A 517 -27.39 -2.01 -2.48
CA SER A 517 -27.46 -1.44 -1.13
C SER A 517 -26.91 -0.01 -1.04
N LEU A 518 -26.01 0.37 -1.95
CA LEU A 518 -25.35 1.67 -2.01
C LEU A 518 -26.02 2.62 -3.01
N TRP A 519 -26.77 2.10 -3.99
CA TRP A 519 -27.52 2.92 -4.93
C TRP A 519 -28.71 3.59 -4.24
N LYS A 520 -28.78 4.92 -4.28
CA LYS A 520 -29.84 5.72 -3.66
C LYS A 520 -30.53 6.61 -4.71
N PRO A 521 -31.84 6.88 -4.59
CA PRO A 521 -32.57 7.73 -5.54
C PRO A 521 -31.98 9.13 -5.72
N GLU A 522 -31.32 9.67 -4.70
CA GLU A 522 -30.67 10.97 -4.77
C GLU A 522 -29.49 11.00 -5.76
N ILE A 523 -28.87 9.85 -6.02
CA ILE A 523 -27.77 9.71 -6.98
C ILE A 523 -28.28 9.88 -8.41
N ASP A 524 -29.39 9.22 -8.74
CA ASP A 524 -30.08 9.41 -10.03
C ASP A 524 -30.49 10.87 -10.21
N SER A 525 -31.11 11.46 -9.17
CA SER A 525 -31.54 12.85 -9.18
C SER A 525 -30.37 13.81 -9.41
N LEU A 526 -29.22 13.61 -8.76
CA LEU A 526 -28.03 14.44 -8.92
C LEU A 526 -27.53 14.43 -10.38
N ILE A 527 -27.37 13.23 -10.96
CA ILE A 527 -26.87 13.07 -12.33
C ILE A 527 -27.86 13.69 -13.32
N LYS A 528 -29.17 13.47 -13.11
CA LYS A 528 -30.23 14.02 -13.94
C LYS A 528 -30.28 15.56 -13.90
N LEU A 529 -30.16 16.16 -12.72
CA LEU A 529 -30.10 17.62 -12.56
C LEU A 529 -28.89 18.21 -13.28
N ALA A 530 -27.72 17.58 -13.15
CA ALA A 530 -26.51 18.00 -13.86
C ALA A 530 -26.70 17.89 -15.38
N ALA A 531 -27.26 16.78 -15.89
CA ALA A 531 -27.47 16.57 -17.31
C ALA A 531 -28.47 17.58 -17.92
N LYS A 532 -29.47 18.03 -17.14
CA LYS A 532 -30.46 19.00 -17.59
C LYS A 532 -29.92 20.44 -17.67
N ASP A 533 -28.75 20.74 -17.12
CA ASP A 533 -28.14 22.07 -17.30
C ASP A 533 -27.73 22.28 -18.76
N ASN A 534 -28.01 23.46 -19.30
CA ASN A 534 -27.80 23.79 -20.70
C ASN A 534 -26.32 23.95 -21.07
N GLU A 535 -25.46 24.24 -20.10
CA GLU A 535 -24.02 24.33 -20.32
C GLU A 535 -23.36 22.95 -20.41
N VAL A 536 -23.97 21.92 -19.82
CA VAL A 536 -23.41 20.56 -19.80
C VAL A 536 -23.60 19.88 -21.14
N THR A 537 -22.49 19.44 -21.75
CA THR A 537 -22.49 18.68 -23.01
C THR A 537 -22.33 17.19 -22.77
N ARG A 538 -21.56 16.81 -21.74
CA ARG A 538 -21.30 15.40 -21.40
C ARG A 538 -21.15 15.21 -19.90
N ILE A 539 -21.59 14.05 -19.44
CA ILE A 539 -21.31 13.51 -18.10
C ILE A 539 -20.78 12.10 -18.29
N PHE A 540 -19.59 11.81 -17.78
CA PHE A 540 -19.03 10.47 -17.82
C PHE A 540 -19.24 9.76 -16.48
N VAL A 541 -19.76 8.54 -16.58
CA VAL A 541 -19.98 7.63 -15.43
C VAL A 541 -19.56 6.22 -15.81
N ASN A 542 -19.35 5.36 -14.83
CA ASN A 542 -19.08 3.95 -15.09
C ASN A 542 -20.21 3.30 -15.94
N PRO A 543 -19.91 2.36 -16.87
CA PRO A 543 -20.94 1.67 -17.65
C PRO A 543 -22.06 1.05 -16.80
N ALA A 544 -21.74 0.46 -15.64
CA ALA A 544 -22.74 -0.11 -14.73
C ALA A 544 -23.69 0.95 -14.15
N ILE A 545 -23.18 2.15 -13.86
CA ILE A 545 -23.99 3.29 -13.41
C ILE A 545 -24.90 3.76 -14.55
N LYS A 546 -24.35 3.92 -15.76
CA LYS A 546 -25.15 4.27 -16.94
C LYS A 546 -26.27 3.26 -17.19
N GLN A 547 -25.98 1.96 -17.06
CA GLN A 547 -26.98 0.90 -17.17
C GLN A 547 -28.08 1.07 -16.13
N ARG A 548 -27.72 1.31 -14.87
CA ARG A 548 -28.72 1.53 -13.83
C ARG A 548 -29.61 2.75 -14.11
N LEU A 549 -29.04 3.86 -14.56
CA LEU A 549 -29.81 5.05 -14.94
C LEU A 549 -30.74 4.76 -16.13
N CYS A 550 -30.32 3.96 -17.10
CA CYS A 550 -31.16 3.55 -18.22
C CYS A 550 -32.37 2.72 -17.78
N GLU A 551 -32.19 1.86 -16.77
CA GLU A 551 -33.26 1.07 -16.15
C GLU A 551 -34.23 1.96 -15.35
N ASP A 552 -33.70 2.94 -14.61
CA ASP A 552 -34.48 3.77 -13.68
C ASP A 552 -35.19 4.97 -14.35
N ALA A 553 -34.74 5.43 -15.53
CA ALA A 553 -35.17 6.72 -16.11
C ALA A 553 -36.66 6.84 -16.49
N GLY A 554 -37.40 5.72 -16.62
CA GLY A 554 -38.80 5.75 -17.05
C GLY A 554 -38.97 6.42 -18.42
N ALA A 555 -39.96 7.31 -18.54
CA ALA A 555 -40.30 8.01 -19.80
C ALA A 555 -39.48 9.30 -20.07
N ASP A 556 -38.99 9.97 -19.03
CA ASP A 556 -38.14 11.17 -19.18
C ASP A 556 -36.68 10.73 -19.38
N ARG A 557 -36.28 10.56 -20.65
CA ARG A 557 -35.01 9.96 -21.05
C ARG A 557 -34.06 10.89 -21.80
N ASP A 558 -34.50 12.08 -22.22
CA ASP A 558 -33.68 12.95 -23.10
C ASP A 558 -32.35 13.37 -22.47
N TRP A 559 -32.33 13.54 -21.14
CA TRP A 559 -31.13 13.89 -20.38
C TRP A 559 -30.06 12.78 -20.43
N LEU A 560 -30.44 11.51 -20.63
CA LEU A 560 -29.51 10.38 -20.73
C LEU A 560 -28.58 10.51 -21.93
N ARG A 561 -28.97 11.24 -22.98
CA ARG A 561 -28.13 11.48 -24.16
C ARG A 561 -26.76 12.07 -23.78
N LYS A 562 -26.73 12.94 -22.76
CA LYS A 562 -25.49 13.57 -22.26
C LYS A 562 -24.68 12.66 -21.33
N VAL A 563 -25.28 11.62 -20.76
CA VAL A 563 -24.62 10.69 -19.83
C VAL A 563 -23.99 9.54 -20.60
N ARG A 564 -22.65 9.45 -20.56
CA ARG A 564 -21.85 8.54 -21.39
C ARG A 564 -21.08 7.53 -20.54
N PRO A 565 -21.06 6.25 -20.95
CA PRO A 565 -20.23 5.25 -20.29
C PRO A 565 -18.75 5.56 -20.49
N TRP A 566 -17.97 5.45 -19.41
CA TRP A 566 -16.50 5.49 -19.45
C TRP A 566 -15.96 4.62 -18.32
N PHE A 567 -14.98 3.75 -18.62
CA PHE A 567 -14.34 2.95 -17.58
C PHE A 567 -13.72 3.85 -16.49
N ALA A 568 -13.56 3.33 -15.27
CA ALA A 568 -13.43 4.12 -14.03
C ALA A 568 -14.75 4.82 -13.64
N HIS A 569 -14.70 6.02 -13.02
CA HIS A 569 -15.89 6.80 -12.61
C HIS A 569 -16.90 6.00 -11.76
N ARG A 570 -16.38 5.20 -10.82
CA ARG A 570 -17.19 4.26 -10.00
C ARG A 570 -17.84 4.91 -8.77
N ALA A 571 -17.37 6.10 -8.38
CA ALA A 571 -17.81 6.82 -7.19
C ALA A 571 -18.10 8.31 -7.44
N HIS A 572 -17.85 8.79 -8.66
CA HIS A 572 -18.03 10.17 -9.09
C HIS A 572 -18.53 10.20 -10.53
N MET A 573 -19.16 11.32 -10.91
CA MET A 573 -19.39 11.68 -12.29
C MET A 573 -18.41 12.76 -12.72
N HIS A 574 -17.92 12.68 -13.96
CA HIS A 574 -17.09 13.71 -14.56
C HIS A 574 -17.97 14.55 -15.49
N VAL A 575 -18.19 15.82 -15.13
CA VAL A 575 -19.08 16.73 -15.87
C VAL A 575 -18.24 17.64 -16.74
N ARG A 576 -18.64 17.78 -18.00
CA ARG A 576 -18.02 18.66 -18.99
C ARG A 576 -19.01 19.68 -19.53
N LEU A 577 -18.59 20.94 -19.55
CA LEU A 577 -19.34 22.03 -20.16
C LEU A 577 -18.96 22.19 -21.65
N ARG A 578 -19.82 22.89 -22.40
CA ARG A 578 -19.50 23.41 -23.73
C ARG A 578 -18.41 24.47 -23.67
N CYS A 579 -17.74 24.68 -24.79
CA CYS A 579 -16.88 25.85 -24.95
C CYS A 579 -17.71 27.14 -24.85
N PRO A 580 -17.34 28.09 -23.97
CA PRO A 580 -18.01 29.39 -23.89
C PRO A 580 -17.89 30.16 -25.21
N ALA A 581 -18.95 30.86 -25.62
CA ALA A 581 -18.97 31.57 -26.91
C ALA A 581 -17.89 32.66 -27.04
N ASN A 582 -17.45 33.21 -25.90
CA ASN A 582 -16.38 34.19 -25.85
C ASN A 582 -14.96 33.57 -25.81
N SER A 583 -14.83 32.25 -25.62
CA SER A 583 -13.55 31.53 -25.60
C SER A 583 -13.16 31.08 -27.02
N LEU A 584 -12.57 31.98 -27.80
CA LEU A 584 -12.40 31.81 -29.26
C LEU A 584 -11.48 30.66 -29.65
N GLU A 585 -10.53 30.30 -28.79
CA GLU A 585 -9.58 29.21 -29.01
C GLU A 585 -10.02 27.88 -28.38
N CYS A 586 -11.21 27.83 -27.78
CA CYS A 586 -11.71 26.61 -27.15
C CYS A 586 -12.17 25.60 -28.21
N GLU A 587 -11.67 24.37 -28.13
CA GLU A 587 -12.03 23.30 -29.06
C GLU A 587 -13.07 22.37 -28.45
N ASP A 588 -14.32 22.50 -28.91
CA ASP A 588 -15.40 21.61 -28.46
C ASP A 588 -15.25 20.21 -29.07
N GLN A 589 -15.85 19.22 -28.41
CA GLN A 589 -15.96 17.88 -28.94
C GLN A 589 -17.19 17.74 -29.84
N PRO A 590 -17.22 16.77 -30.77
CA PRO A 590 -18.44 16.45 -31.52
C PRO A 590 -19.62 16.24 -30.58
N LEU A 591 -20.87 16.52 -30.98
CA LEU A 591 -22.01 16.27 -30.11
C LEU A 591 -22.18 14.76 -29.81
N PRO A 592 -22.73 14.38 -28.63
CA PRO A 592 -23.13 13.01 -28.40
C PRO A 592 -24.07 12.50 -29.51
N PRO A 593 -23.93 11.22 -29.92
CA PRO A 593 -24.84 10.60 -30.88
C PRO A 593 -26.31 10.82 -30.50
N PRO A 594 -27.23 10.84 -31.48
CA PRO A 594 -28.67 10.89 -31.18
C PRO A 594 -29.12 9.67 -30.37
N GLY A 595 -30.21 9.83 -29.61
CA GLY A 595 -30.75 8.80 -28.71
C GLY A 595 -30.26 8.93 -27.26
N ASP A 596 -30.74 8.04 -26.39
CA ASP A 596 -30.44 8.04 -24.95
C ASP A 596 -29.13 7.30 -24.60
N GLY A 597 -28.52 6.61 -25.57
CA GLY A 597 -27.30 5.82 -25.40
C GLY A 597 -27.47 4.55 -24.56
N CYS A 598 -28.70 4.06 -24.35
CA CYS A 598 -28.97 2.89 -23.51
C CYS A 598 -29.01 1.54 -24.26
N GLY A 599 -28.98 1.56 -25.59
CA GLY A 599 -29.04 0.38 -26.44
C GLY A 599 -27.67 -0.27 -26.70
N ALA A 600 -27.43 -0.64 -27.97
CA ALA A 600 -26.23 -1.37 -28.40
C ALA A 600 -24.92 -0.68 -28.00
N GLU A 601 -24.91 0.66 -27.98
CA GLU A 601 -23.76 1.44 -27.56
C GLU A 601 -23.34 1.09 -26.13
N LEU A 602 -24.26 1.14 -25.16
CA LEU A 602 -23.98 0.78 -23.78
C LEU A 602 -23.57 -0.69 -23.64
N GLN A 603 -24.28 -1.60 -24.32
CA GLN A 603 -24.00 -3.03 -24.24
C GLN A 603 -22.60 -3.39 -24.73
N SER A 604 -22.05 -2.61 -25.69
CA SER A 604 -20.68 -2.82 -26.16
C SER A 604 -19.61 -2.64 -25.07
N TRP A 605 -19.89 -1.87 -24.01
CA TRP A 605 -18.95 -1.68 -22.89
C TRP A 605 -18.86 -2.89 -21.95
N PHE A 606 -19.78 -3.85 -22.06
CA PHE A 606 -19.77 -5.10 -21.30
C PHE A 606 -19.28 -6.30 -22.12
N ALA A 607 -19.03 -6.09 -23.42
CA ALA A 607 -18.48 -7.12 -24.28
C ALA A 607 -17.01 -7.41 -23.90
N PRO A 608 -16.55 -8.66 -24.02
CA PRO A 608 -15.15 -8.98 -23.84
C PRO A 608 -14.29 -8.22 -24.87
N PRO A 609 -13.05 -7.82 -24.52
CA PRO A 609 -12.15 -7.18 -25.47
C PRO A 609 -11.93 -8.10 -26.68
N ALA A 610 -11.94 -7.51 -27.87
CA ALA A 610 -11.69 -8.27 -29.09
C ALA A 610 -10.30 -8.96 -29.03
N PRO A 611 -10.20 -10.23 -29.46
CA PRO A 611 -8.93 -10.95 -29.48
C PRO A 611 -7.94 -10.22 -30.38
N GLY A 612 -6.74 -9.93 -29.85
CA GLY A 612 -5.67 -9.23 -30.57
C GLY A 612 -5.59 -7.72 -30.33
N SER A 613 -6.39 -7.14 -29.42
CA SER A 613 -6.20 -5.76 -28.99
C SER A 613 -4.84 -5.60 -28.29
N THR A 614 -3.90 -4.95 -28.97
CA THR A 614 -2.61 -4.57 -28.38
C THR A 614 -2.84 -3.53 -27.29
N PRO A 615 -2.08 -3.56 -26.19
CA PRO A 615 -2.13 -2.50 -25.18
C PRO A 615 -1.91 -1.13 -25.86
N PRO A 616 -2.69 -0.09 -25.53
CA PRO A 616 -2.53 1.21 -26.14
C PRO A 616 -1.09 1.70 -25.97
N LYS A 617 -0.44 1.99 -27.10
CA LYS A 617 0.93 2.52 -27.14
C LYS A 617 0.94 3.86 -26.41
N LYS A 618 1.87 4.07 -25.47
CA LYS A 618 2.04 5.37 -24.81
C LYS A 618 2.39 6.41 -25.89
N THR A 619 1.44 7.27 -26.22
CA THR A 619 1.65 8.40 -27.14
C THR A 619 2.23 9.56 -26.36
N THR A 620 3.22 10.23 -26.94
CA THR A 620 3.67 11.53 -26.43
C THR A 620 2.50 12.52 -26.47
N PRO A 621 2.30 13.33 -25.43
CA PRO A 621 1.26 14.34 -25.45
C PRO A 621 1.44 15.28 -26.66
N PRO A 622 0.35 15.77 -27.29
CA PRO A 622 0.44 16.72 -28.41
C PRO A 622 1.16 18.02 -27.99
N PRO A 623 1.65 18.84 -28.94
CA PRO A 623 2.16 20.17 -28.61
C PRO A 623 1.05 21.02 -27.96
N LEU A 624 1.44 21.95 -27.07
CA LEU A 624 0.49 22.87 -26.45
C LEU A 624 -0.04 23.88 -27.48
N PRO A 625 -1.29 24.36 -27.34
CA PRO A 625 -1.77 25.52 -28.08
C PRO A 625 -0.84 26.72 -27.90
N ALA A 626 -0.68 27.54 -28.93
CA ALA A 626 0.28 28.65 -28.93
C ALA A 626 0.04 29.63 -27.76
N SER A 627 -1.22 29.98 -27.49
CA SER A 627 -1.59 30.86 -26.36
C SER A 627 -1.31 30.20 -25.00
N CYS A 628 -1.45 28.87 -24.88
CA CYS A 628 -1.07 28.16 -23.66
C CYS A 628 0.45 28.10 -23.47
N GLN A 629 1.20 27.98 -24.55
CA GLN A 629 2.66 28.05 -24.49
C GLN A 629 3.12 29.45 -24.06
N ALA A 630 2.55 30.51 -24.64
CA ALA A 630 2.85 31.89 -24.26
C ALA A 630 2.58 32.16 -22.77
N LEU A 631 1.49 31.64 -22.21
CA LEU A 631 1.20 31.78 -20.78
C LEU A 631 2.25 31.12 -19.89
N LEU A 632 2.77 29.96 -20.28
CA LEU A 632 3.88 29.34 -19.54
C LEU A 632 5.16 30.17 -19.66
N ASP A 633 5.44 30.69 -20.86
CA ASP A 633 6.65 31.45 -21.13
C ASP A 633 6.66 32.79 -20.36
N GLU A 634 5.50 33.42 -20.17
CA GLU A 634 5.39 34.70 -19.45
C GLU A 634 5.34 34.56 -17.91
N HIS A 635 4.81 33.45 -17.39
CA HIS A 635 4.51 33.32 -15.95
C HIS A 635 5.33 32.26 -15.22
N VAL A 636 6.13 31.46 -15.93
CA VAL A 636 6.88 30.36 -15.33
C VAL A 636 8.37 30.34 -15.72
N LEU A 637 8.71 30.83 -16.92
CA LEU A 637 10.09 30.88 -17.42
C LEU A 637 10.87 32.10 -16.89
#